data_AF-A0A4U5U2X6-F1
#
_entry.id   AF-A0A4U5U2X6-F1
#
_cell.length_a   1.000
_cell.length_b   1.000
_cell.length_c   1.000
_cell.angle_alpha   90.00
_cell.angle_beta   90.00
_cell.angle_gamma   90.00
#
_symmetry.space_group_name_H-M   'P 1'
#
loop_
_entity.id
_entity.type
_entity.pdbx_description
1 polymer ?
#
loop_
_entity_poly.entity_id
_entity_poly.type
_entity_poly.pdbx_seq_one_letter_code
_entity_poly.pdbx_strand_id
1 'polypeptide(L)'
;MAAKGQAEGDHQFKVNHAAYSIVSCIAGLICEKHKAEIKDRKVLEILQSKDYTIQELEQKVTGQQQEINNLVQRRTTVGEESTLMKKELTVLREQLVNKSQELKEMKTECRRKEEEERQVVRALEEEKEGLTSRCAALRADLEEKERQANGQRDQGDAAQARVKKLEEELHNAWQELSAMQSHSSSLAAQLSAKEREMAAKEAQLSQLRRECAEVQTLYRQSTEHAAEQNHLIKQLEGLNLDTQKVLRNQEEAHTADTTSYQRLYKELSQSYQALTSSEANLRQSHQELNSLLAQKDQHILQLQAQLQQQQEQIQLQQQQQQQQAQHTALHPSPNRQTNLKAAVSEQVDAAAQRSSPDSDWASTRDSDPRPEDKTRKRRSTSSVRKQQVAPVQRSRSLSPASSVELGSGRGRGRGAEKRIQDLEELLKLKMEENEELRRAHDKRRERLCLIQTNYKTVRDQLKEMEKSNGLPGGRMQRAEPWQLRQENSDAVWNELAYLKNLTRKLSTEKAGLEEELDMLRVQAAMDRATVKELHLCLANEHQELLHKVVEERQVKSSTPKKLSVSSERMEQSFKKIEQLERRMLSLEEETETLREEKEQLLEAKEDLARNCCRLKASLDHLRTQEAVREEAAQAQALAQEERHRGEIVALEARMSASHKEITKLHQQLLKLRQELGILRAARDFYKNRALGPARAGGITCNISSKVKFKTTRLRGPLRQRSHRTVSPNQAISWQGRSPSTTKDEWEDMSIDSDSGEEYSDSLNGVPSRTRTYRRRANRKSYMCSLISDTDAPVAESSRKQAGVLAQDDEQHELWERGTRGEKRRWRRKRMLMKTQHCSSSSLQQRIESLQRHIDILRSARKDAVLSARELRRANEKITAQLNSLTEKLCSSKQLTQKLTSDLAGTEQQKKVLEMELEQWRQITFPQQTAPPAAAPTPPVNTECSCLCRTMPTSAGPAPQALEAEVKQLQTRLKSASAEVTRQVAANKALRGQLQEKEDKLRQLQDKTSHTERDVNMKRQLVEDLKTRLKFLQEMEKSYHGQVEELEKKVKTLSEEANNRKALIESLKRRLNVATTEKSQYEALSSKLKEDLEKKEQRIHALQARVGAGEQALAALQQTATEQMEGLTQQSTHALDRLQRQLGQAYSQLEELHSFIKALASEILLDVQEVKQQLMKRRRLRQANAVAAKGGLSAKSMIKAKSIAASILNMSENDLADIMDTDQLAAED
;
A
#
# COMPACT_ATOMS: atom_id res chain seq x y z
N MET A 1 -127.62 229.55 66.97
CA MET A 1 -128.64 228.72 67.65
C MET A 1 -127.96 228.13 68.89
N ALA A 2 -128.50 228.11 70.12
CA ALA A 2 -129.89 227.86 70.57
C ALA A 2 -130.31 226.41 70.28
N ALA A 3 -130.99 225.66 71.14
CA ALA A 3 -131.38 225.76 72.57
C ALA A 3 -131.82 224.34 72.98
N LYS A 4 -131.99 223.88 74.23
CA LYS A 4 -131.71 224.23 75.65
C LYS A 4 -132.05 222.91 76.39
N GLY A 5 -131.47 222.48 77.52
CA GLY A 5 -130.47 223.04 78.42
C GLY A 5 -130.75 222.57 79.86
N GLN A 6 -129.69 222.43 80.68
CA GLN A 6 -129.70 222.12 82.13
C GLN A 6 -130.00 220.67 82.59
N ALA A 7 -129.36 220.27 83.71
CA ALA A 7 -129.39 218.95 84.38
C ALA A 7 -128.78 217.79 83.55
N GLU A 8 -127.46 217.51 83.53
CA GLU A 8 -126.34 217.83 84.45
C GLU A 8 -126.37 217.08 85.81
N GLY A 9 -125.48 216.08 85.95
CA GLY A 9 -125.26 215.28 87.17
C GLY A 9 -124.84 213.83 86.88
N ASP A 10 -123.89 213.27 87.64
CA ASP A 10 -123.49 211.84 87.74
C ASP A 10 -123.16 211.02 86.47
N HIS A 11 -123.01 211.67 85.31
CA HIS A 11 -122.77 211.02 84.01
C HIS A 11 -121.44 210.21 83.90
N GLN A 12 -120.52 210.30 84.87
CA GLN A 12 -119.09 209.97 84.67
C GLN A 12 -118.55 208.72 85.40
N PHE A 13 -119.18 208.21 86.47
CA PHE A 13 -118.41 207.48 87.50
C PHE A 13 -118.41 205.93 87.46
N LYS A 14 -119.39 205.24 86.84
CA LYS A 14 -119.45 203.76 86.87
C LYS A 14 -119.27 203.04 85.52
N VAL A 15 -119.35 203.73 84.39
CA VAL A 15 -118.96 203.17 83.08
C VAL A 15 -117.48 202.72 83.10
N ASN A 16 -116.62 203.49 83.77
CA ASN A 16 -115.21 203.14 83.95
C ASN A 16 -114.98 201.86 84.78
N HIS A 17 -115.87 201.53 85.73
CA HIS A 17 -115.73 200.31 86.54
C HIS A 17 -116.11 199.04 85.76
N ALA A 18 -117.06 199.15 84.82
CA ALA A 18 -117.36 198.06 83.88
C ALA A 18 -116.17 197.82 82.92
N ALA A 19 -115.56 198.89 82.41
CA ALA A 19 -114.39 198.78 81.52
C ALA A 19 -113.17 198.15 82.21
N TYR A 20 -112.81 198.60 83.42
CA TYR A 20 -111.60 198.12 84.11
C TYR A 20 -111.67 196.63 84.50
N SER A 21 -112.85 196.14 84.90
CA SER A 21 -113.00 194.74 85.33
C SER A 21 -112.82 193.75 84.18
N ILE A 22 -113.28 194.09 82.97
CA ILE A 22 -113.22 193.19 81.81
C ILE A 22 -111.78 193.08 81.28
N VAL A 23 -111.05 194.20 81.21
CA VAL A 23 -109.63 194.21 80.80
C VAL A 23 -108.76 193.38 81.75
N SER A 24 -109.03 193.43 83.06
CA SER A 24 -108.31 192.64 84.07
C SER A 24 -108.48 191.11 83.87
N CYS A 25 -109.70 190.65 83.58
CA CYS A 25 -109.95 189.22 83.33
C CYS A 25 -109.28 188.71 82.04
N ILE A 26 -109.26 189.52 80.97
CA ILE A 26 -108.64 189.15 79.69
C ILE A 26 -107.11 189.03 79.85
N ALA A 27 -106.48 189.94 80.60
CA ALA A 27 -105.04 189.85 80.89
C ALA A 27 -104.67 188.57 81.67
N GLY A 28 -105.49 188.16 82.63
CA GLY A 28 -105.27 186.93 83.41
C GLY A 28 -105.28 185.66 82.57
N LEU A 29 -106.27 185.50 81.68
CA LEU A 29 -106.42 184.30 80.84
C LEU A 29 -105.28 184.12 79.82
N ILE A 30 -104.71 185.22 79.30
CA ILE A 30 -103.60 185.17 78.34
C ILE A 30 -102.30 184.68 79.00
N CYS A 31 -102.04 185.08 80.26
CA CYS A 31 -100.86 184.63 81.00
C CYS A 31 -100.90 183.15 81.42
N GLU A 32 -102.08 182.57 81.64
CA GLU A 32 -102.23 181.13 81.95
C GLU A 32 -101.94 180.27 80.72
N LYS A 33 -102.55 180.58 79.56
CA LYS A 33 -102.42 179.79 78.33
C LYS A 33 -100.95 179.55 77.92
N HIS A 34 -100.14 180.61 77.96
CA HIS A 34 -98.74 180.52 77.54
C HIS A 34 -97.86 179.67 78.48
N LYS A 35 -98.26 179.46 79.73
CA LYS A 35 -97.56 178.54 80.66
C LYS A 35 -97.91 177.07 80.44
N ALA A 36 -99.03 176.75 79.77
CA ALA A 36 -99.36 175.39 79.36
C ALA A 36 -98.52 175.00 78.12
N GLU A 37 -98.56 175.84 77.08
CA GLU A 37 -97.89 175.61 75.78
C GLU A 37 -96.37 175.32 75.92
N ILE A 38 -95.70 175.93 76.91
CA ILE A 38 -94.27 175.70 77.20
C ILE A 38 -94.00 174.32 77.84
N LYS A 39 -94.95 173.75 78.59
CA LYS A 39 -94.81 172.42 79.21
C LYS A 39 -94.94 171.32 78.16
N ASP A 40 -95.98 171.39 77.33
CA ASP A 40 -96.28 170.37 76.32
C ASP A 40 -95.13 170.25 75.30
N ARG A 41 -94.51 171.39 74.94
CA ARG A 41 -93.33 171.43 74.08
C ARG A 41 -92.13 170.63 74.62
N LYS A 42 -91.92 170.60 75.94
CA LYS A 42 -90.84 169.81 76.58
C LYS A 42 -91.16 168.31 76.66
N VAL A 43 -92.44 167.93 76.74
CA VAL A 43 -92.84 166.52 76.76
C VAL A 43 -92.57 165.86 75.39
N LEU A 44 -92.86 166.57 74.30
CA LEU A 44 -92.58 166.10 72.93
C LEU A 44 -91.08 165.91 72.66
N GLU A 45 -90.24 166.83 73.14
CA GLU A 45 -88.77 166.76 73.04
C GLU A 45 -88.20 165.52 73.78
N ILE A 46 -88.76 165.20 74.95
CA ILE A 46 -88.41 163.98 75.70
C ILE A 46 -88.86 162.71 74.96
N LEU A 47 -90.03 162.70 74.31
CA LEU A 47 -90.51 161.55 73.54
C LEU A 47 -89.61 161.28 72.32
N GLN A 48 -89.31 162.29 71.52
CA GLN A 48 -88.44 162.15 70.34
C GLN A 48 -87.05 161.60 70.68
N SER A 49 -86.47 162.00 71.83
CA SER A 49 -85.18 161.44 72.26
C SER A 49 -85.26 159.95 72.66
N LYS A 50 -86.40 159.50 73.20
CA LYS A 50 -86.62 158.09 73.55
C LYS A 50 -86.81 157.21 72.31
N ASP A 51 -87.60 157.67 71.35
CA ASP A 51 -87.87 156.93 70.11
C ASP A 51 -86.56 156.66 69.34
N TYR A 52 -85.66 157.65 69.28
CA TYR A 52 -84.30 157.46 68.75
C TYR A 52 -83.50 156.38 69.49
N THR A 53 -83.55 156.33 70.83
CA THR A 53 -82.82 155.30 71.60
C THR A 53 -83.40 153.89 71.45
N ILE A 54 -84.70 153.76 71.14
CA ILE A 54 -85.34 152.47 70.86
C ILE A 54 -84.83 151.93 69.53
N GLN A 55 -84.81 152.76 68.48
CA GLN A 55 -84.37 152.36 67.13
C GLN A 55 -82.92 151.86 67.10
N GLU A 56 -82.02 152.43 67.92
CA GLU A 56 -80.64 151.96 68.06
C GLU A 56 -80.52 150.55 68.66
N LEU A 57 -81.43 150.16 69.55
CA LEU A 57 -81.40 148.86 70.21
C LEU A 57 -81.92 147.75 69.29
N GLU A 58 -82.95 148.03 68.49
CA GLU A 58 -83.49 147.09 67.49
C GLU A 58 -82.43 146.72 66.42
N GLN A 59 -81.61 147.67 65.98
CA GLN A 59 -80.49 147.40 65.07
C GLN A 59 -79.43 146.48 65.70
N LYS A 60 -79.12 146.66 67.00
CA LYS A 60 -78.12 145.83 67.71
C LYS A 60 -78.60 144.39 67.92
N VAL A 61 -79.89 144.20 68.26
CA VAL A 61 -80.49 142.87 68.43
C VAL A 61 -80.56 142.11 67.09
N THR A 62 -80.99 142.78 66.01
CA THR A 62 -81.08 142.16 64.68
C THR A 62 -79.72 141.75 64.12
N GLY A 63 -78.66 142.52 64.38
CA GLY A 63 -77.28 142.13 64.05
C GLY A 63 -76.84 140.85 64.77
N GLN A 64 -77.00 140.77 66.09
CA GLN A 64 -76.60 139.59 66.88
C GLN A 64 -77.35 138.31 66.46
N GLN A 65 -78.63 138.43 66.09
CA GLN A 65 -79.43 137.29 65.65
C GLN A 65 -78.92 136.65 64.34
N GLN A 66 -78.31 137.43 63.45
CA GLN A 66 -77.71 136.91 62.20
C GLN A 66 -76.41 136.15 62.47
N GLU A 67 -75.57 136.63 63.39
CA GLU A 67 -74.30 135.97 63.75
C GLU A 67 -74.52 134.58 64.37
N ILE A 68 -75.52 134.44 65.25
CA ILE A 68 -75.91 133.16 65.86
C ILE A 68 -76.29 132.14 64.78
N ASN A 69 -77.09 132.52 63.79
CA ASN A 69 -77.53 131.62 62.72
C ASN A 69 -76.35 131.12 61.88
N ASN A 70 -75.38 131.99 61.56
CA ASN A 70 -74.17 131.64 60.81
C ASN A 70 -73.28 130.63 61.56
N LEU A 71 -73.20 130.71 62.89
CA LEU A 71 -72.45 129.77 63.73
C LEU A 71 -73.13 128.39 63.82
N VAL A 72 -74.47 128.34 63.87
CA VAL A 72 -75.23 127.09 63.88
C VAL A 72 -75.00 126.29 62.58
N GLN A 73 -75.05 126.94 61.41
CA GLN A 73 -74.83 126.28 60.12
C GLN A 73 -73.43 125.66 59.98
N ARG A 74 -72.38 126.33 60.49
CA ARG A 74 -71.02 125.75 60.50
C ARG A 74 -70.88 124.56 61.44
N ARG A 75 -71.73 124.45 62.47
CA ARG A 75 -71.72 123.33 63.41
C ARG A 75 -72.37 122.07 62.82
N THR A 76 -73.36 122.21 61.95
CA THR A 76 -74.00 121.06 61.28
C THR A 76 -73.08 120.43 60.22
N THR A 77 -72.44 121.23 59.37
CA THR A 77 -71.53 120.69 58.32
C THR A 77 -70.34 119.92 58.89
N VAL A 78 -69.66 120.46 59.92
CA VAL A 78 -68.56 119.76 60.61
C VAL A 78 -69.06 118.52 61.35
N GLY A 79 -70.32 118.52 61.80
CA GLY A 79 -70.98 117.33 62.34
C GLY A 79 -71.15 116.23 61.28
N GLU A 80 -71.65 116.58 60.10
CA GLU A 80 -71.85 115.68 58.96
C GLU A 80 -70.52 115.09 58.48
N GLU A 81 -69.49 115.91 58.25
CA GLU A 81 -68.12 115.48 57.93
C GLU A 81 -67.58 114.48 58.96
N SER A 82 -67.77 114.75 60.26
CA SER A 82 -67.37 113.83 61.34
C SER A 82 -68.10 112.48 61.29
N THR A 83 -69.35 112.44 60.79
CA THR A 83 -70.05 111.15 60.58
C THR A 83 -69.56 110.39 59.34
N LEU A 84 -69.16 111.11 58.27
CA LEU A 84 -68.60 110.49 57.07
C LEU A 84 -67.24 109.84 57.36
N MET A 85 -66.30 110.57 57.98
CA MET A 85 -65.01 110.00 58.37
C MET A 85 -65.14 108.79 59.32
N LYS A 86 -66.15 108.79 60.20
CA LYS A 86 -66.43 107.63 61.06
C LYS A 86 -66.90 106.40 60.26
N LYS A 87 -67.76 106.59 59.26
CA LYS A 87 -68.21 105.52 58.35
C LYS A 87 -67.05 104.96 57.53
N GLU A 88 -66.20 105.83 56.98
CA GLU A 88 -64.99 105.43 56.26
C GLU A 88 -64.01 104.64 57.15
N LEU A 89 -63.77 105.10 58.38
CA LEU A 89 -62.95 104.38 59.35
C LEU A 89 -63.54 103.03 59.77
N THR A 90 -64.86 102.86 59.82
CA THR A 90 -65.47 101.53 60.02
C THR A 90 -65.26 100.61 58.81
N VAL A 91 -65.47 101.11 57.58
CA VAL A 91 -65.27 100.33 56.35
C VAL A 91 -63.80 99.91 56.19
N LEU A 92 -62.84 100.81 56.48
CA LEU A 92 -61.41 100.48 56.43
C LEU A 92 -60.99 99.47 57.50
N ARG A 93 -61.62 99.48 58.69
CA ARG A 93 -61.40 98.45 59.72
C ARG A 93 -61.95 97.10 59.29
N GLU A 94 -63.14 97.06 58.70
CA GLU A 94 -63.76 95.84 58.17
C GLU A 94 -62.93 95.24 57.03
N GLN A 95 -62.47 96.07 56.07
CA GLN A 95 -61.54 95.65 55.02
C GLN A 95 -60.21 95.11 55.57
N LEU A 96 -59.68 95.69 56.65
CA LEU A 96 -58.47 95.20 57.32
C LEU A 96 -58.71 93.85 58.00
N VAL A 97 -59.85 93.66 58.66
CA VAL A 97 -60.25 92.38 59.27
C VAL A 97 -60.39 91.30 58.19
N ASN A 98 -61.12 91.58 57.11
CA ASN A 98 -61.34 90.63 56.02
C ASN A 98 -60.01 90.23 55.36
N LYS A 99 -59.15 91.19 55.01
CA LYS A 99 -57.79 90.90 54.50
C LYS A 99 -56.91 90.15 55.50
N SER A 100 -57.08 90.38 56.81
CA SER A 100 -56.37 89.60 57.83
C SER A 100 -56.85 88.15 57.90
N GLN A 101 -58.10 87.89 57.53
CA GLN A 101 -58.72 86.56 57.51
C GLN A 101 -58.34 85.79 56.24
N GLU A 102 -58.46 86.42 55.06
CA GLU A 102 -57.94 85.91 53.78
C GLU A 102 -56.47 85.46 53.90
N LEU A 103 -55.64 86.25 54.58
CA LEU A 103 -54.21 85.97 54.78
C LEU A 103 -53.97 84.80 55.77
N LYS A 104 -54.89 84.53 56.71
CA LYS A 104 -54.84 83.29 57.53
C LYS A 104 -55.22 82.08 56.70
N GLU A 105 -56.30 82.17 55.92
CA GLU A 105 -56.83 81.08 55.10
C GLU A 105 -55.82 80.67 54.02
N MET A 106 -55.20 81.64 53.34
CA MET A 106 -54.08 81.39 52.42
C MET A 106 -52.86 80.78 53.12
N LYS A 107 -52.58 81.10 54.39
CA LYS A 107 -51.50 80.46 55.16
C LYS A 107 -51.81 79.02 55.53
N THR A 108 -53.05 78.68 55.89
CA THR A 108 -53.47 77.30 56.13
C THR A 108 -53.49 76.48 54.83
N GLU A 109 -53.94 77.09 53.73
CA GLU A 109 -53.98 76.46 52.40
C GLU A 109 -52.57 76.21 51.84
N CYS A 110 -51.60 77.11 52.06
CA CYS A 110 -50.20 76.85 51.76
C CYS A 110 -49.62 75.72 52.61
N ARG A 111 -49.92 75.64 53.93
CA ARG A 111 -49.45 74.53 54.78
C ARG A 111 -50.02 73.19 54.33
N ARG A 112 -51.30 73.12 54.01
CA ARG A 112 -51.95 71.94 53.44
C ARG A 112 -51.23 71.47 52.17
N LYS A 113 -50.91 72.39 51.26
CA LYS A 113 -50.15 72.10 50.04
C LYS A 113 -48.72 71.65 50.30
N GLU A 114 -47.99 72.29 51.23
CA GLU A 114 -46.67 71.81 51.65
C GLU A 114 -46.73 70.39 52.27
N GLU A 115 -47.79 70.05 52.99
CA GLU A 115 -47.98 68.72 53.60
C GLU A 115 -48.38 67.66 52.56
N GLU A 116 -49.17 68.02 51.56
CA GLU A 116 -49.49 67.19 50.39
C GLU A 116 -48.25 66.97 49.50
N GLU A 117 -47.47 68.01 49.22
CA GLU A 117 -46.16 67.91 48.54
C GLU A 117 -45.20 66.99 49.31
N ARG A 118 -45.13 67.09 50.64
CA ARG A 118 -44.34 66.17 51.49
C ARG A 118 -44.87 64.73 51.49
N GLN A 119 -46.15 64.50 51.20
CA GLN A 119 -46.70 63.14 51.03
C GLN A 119 -46.35 62.59 49.64
N VAL A 120 -46.53 63.38 48.58
CA VAL A 120 -46.18 63.02 47.20
C VAL A 120 -44.68 62.75 47.06
N VAL A 121 -43.81 63.57 47.66
CA VAL A 121 -42.35 63.32 47.65
C VAL A 121 -42.00 61.98 48.30
N ARG A 122 -42.59 61.63 49.45
CA ARG A 122 -42.34 60.32 50.10
C ARG A 122 -42.83 59.15 49.27
N ALA A 123 -44.01 59.23 48.66
CA ALA A 123 -44.50 58.19 47.76
C ALA A 123 -43.60 58.02 46.51
N LEU A 124 -43.04 59.12 45.99
CA LEU A 124 -42.06 59.09 44.90
C LEU A 124 -40.69 58.55 45.34
N GLU A 125 -40.29 58.76 46.60
CA GLU A 125 -39.09 58.18 47.19
C GLU A 125 -39.25 56.66 47.40
N GLU A 126 -40.40 56.21 47.90
CA GLU A 126 -40.75 54.78 48.06
C GLU A 126 -40.79 54.05 46.71
N GLU A 127 -41.47 54.60 45.68
CA GLU A 127 -41.45 54.01 44.33
C GLU A 127 -40.06 54.04 43.69
N LYS A 128 -39.26 55.09 43.93
CA LYS A 128 -37.86 55.16 43.49
C LYS A 128 -37.01 54.08 44.17
N GLU A 129 -37.18 53.84 45.47
CA GLU A 129 -36.46 52.77 46.19
C GLU A 129 -36.89 51.38 45.68
N GLY A 130 -38.19 51.17 45.48
CA GLY A 130 -38.73 49.98 44.83
C GLY A 130 -38.24 49.78 43.40
N LEU A 131 -38.11 50.85 42.60
CA LEU A 131 -37.49 50.82 41.27
C LEU A 131 -36.00 50.49 41.35
N THR A 132 -35.22 51.10 42.25
CA THR A 132 -33.80 50.75 42.41
C THR A 132 -33.59 49.30 42.87
N SER A 133 -34.50 48.78 43.69
CA SER A 133 -34.51 47.38 44.13
C SER A 133 -34.83 46.42 42.97
N ARG A 134 -35.87 46.71 42.18
CA ARG A 134 -36.20 45.99 40.93
C ARG A 134 -35.02 46.03 39.94
N CYS A 135 -34.38 47.19 39.76
CA CYS A 135 -33.19 47.34 38.94
C CYS A 135 -31.93 46.70 39.54
N ALA A 136 -31.88 46.37 40.83
CA ALA A 136 -30.78 45.61 41.43
C ALA A 136 -30.99 44.10 41.22
N ALA A 137 -32.20 43.60 41.44
CA ALA A 137 -32.59 42.21 41.14
C ALA A 137 -32.32 41.87 39.67
N LEU A 138 -32.83 42.68 38.73
CA LEU A 138 -32.61 42.48 37.29
C LEU A 138 -31.12 42.52 36.88
N ARG A 139 -30.26 43.23 37.62
CA ARG A 139 -28.80 43.18 37.39
C ARG A 139 -28.18 41.87 37.90
N ALA A 140 -28.59 41.41 39.08
CA ALA A 140 -28.15 40.11 39.59
C ALA A 140 -28.60 38.94 38.69
N ASP A 141 -29.84 39.00 38.18
CA ASP A 141 -30.37 38.03 37.21
C ASP A 141 -29.59 38.06 35.89
N LEU A 142 -29.23 39.24 35.37
CA LEU A 142 -28.41 39.39 34.17
C LEU A 142 -26.97 38.88 34.38
N GLU A 143 -26.33 39.22 35.50
CA GLU A 143 -25.01 38.68 35.84
C GLU A 143 -25.04 37.14 35.98
N GLU A 144 -26.10 36.59 36.56
CA GLU A 144 -26.26 35.14 36.70
C GLU A 144 -26.53 34.46 35.35
N LYS A 145 -27.30 35.10 34.46
CA LYS A 145 -27.44 34.64 33.07
C LYS A 145 -26.14 34.76 32.27
N GLU A 146 -25.31 35.76 32.53
CA GLU A 146 -23.96 35.86 31.94
C GLU A 146 -23.03 34.77 32.48
N ARG A 147 -23.06 34.46 33.79
CA ARG A 147 -22.33 33.32 34.37
C ARG A 147 -22.78 31.99 33.76
N GLN A 148 -24.08 31.78 33.59
CA GLN A 148 -24.64 30.59 32.95
C GLN A 148 -24.23 30.48 31.47
N ALA A 149 -24.28 31.58 30.72
CA ALA A 149 -23.85 31.61 29.31
C ALA A 149 -22.34 31.37 29.16
N ASN A 150 -21.50 31.94 30.04
CA ASN A 150 -20.06 31.68 30.04
C ASN A 150 -19.75 30.24 30.45
N GLY A 151 -20.42 29.69 31.47
CA GLY A 151 -20.29 28.27 31.83
C GLY A 151 -20.75 27.30 30.73
N GLN A 152 -21.72 27.71 29.89
CA GLN A 152 -22.11 26.97 28.68
C GLN A 152 -21.06 27.08 27.57
N ARG A 153 -20.44 28.25 27.38
CA ARG A 153 -19.29 28.41 26.45
C ARG A 153 -18.10 27.55 26.88
N ASP A 154 -17.70 27.60 28.15
CA ASP A 154 -16.60 26.79 28.68
C ASP A 154 -16.87 25.28 28.50
N GLN A 155 -18.12 24.83 28.68
CA GLN A 155 -18.54 23.45 28.40
C GLN A 155 -18.51 23.11 26.91
N GLY A 156 -18.89 24.05 26.05
CA GLY A 156 -18.82 23.96 24.59
C GLY A 156 -17.38 23.87 24.09
N ASP A 157 -16.50 24.75 24.53
CA ASP A 157 -15.07 24.73 24.20
C ASP A 157 -14.40 23.46 24.73
N ALA A 158 -14.74 23.01 25.94
CA ALA A 158 -14.27 21.73 26.46
C ALA A 158 -14.84 20.54 25.66
N ALA A 159 -16.06 20.62 25.13
CA ALA A 159 -16.62 19.61 24.22
C ALA A 159 -15.90 19.62 22.87
N GLN A 160 -15.67 20.79 22.27
CA GLN A 160 -14.95 20.95 21.01
C GLN A 160 -13.49 20.48 21.13
N ALA A 161 -12.83 20.72 22.26
CA ALA A 161 -11.49 20.20 22.53
C ALA A 161 -11.47 18.66 22.66
N ARG A 162 -12.53 18.05 23.23
CA ARG A 162 -12.71 16.59 23.26
C ARG A 162 -12.99 16.03 21.86
N VAL A 163 -13.81 16.69 21.06
CA VAL A 163 -14.07 16.33 19.65
C VAL A 163 -12.77 16.39 18.84
N LYS A 164 -12.02 17.49 18.88
CA LYS A 164 -10.72 17.61 18.19
C LYS A 164 -9.72 16.54 18.59
N LYS A 165 -9.63 16.21 19.89
CA LYS A 165 -8.77 15.12 20.37
C LYS A 165 -9.23 13.75 19.84
N LEU A 166 -10.53 13.51 19.71
CA LEU A 166 -11.07 12.29 19.11
C LEU A 166 -10.88 12.26 17.58
N GLU A 167 -10.94 13.41 16.89
CA GLU A 167 -10.61 13.54 15.46
C GLU A 167 -9.12 13.26 15.22
N GLU A 168 -8.23 13.76 16.07
CA GLU A 168 -6.79 13.45 16.06
C GLU A 168 -6.52 11.96 16.34
N GLU A 169 -7.16 11.37 17.35
CA GLU A 169 -7.05 9.93 17.66
C GLU A 169 -7.58 9.05 16.52
N LEU A 170 -8.72 9.43 15.92
CA LEU A 170 -9.28 8.75 14.76
C LEU A 170 -8.35 8.87 13.54
N HIS A 171 -7.79 10.04 13.28
CA HIS A 171 -6.87 10.26 12.17
C HIS A 171 -5.57 9.45 12.33
N ASN A 172 -5.00 9.41 13.53
CA ASN A 172 -3.85 8.58 13.85
C ASN A 172 -4.18 7.08 13.67
N ALA A 173 -5.35 6.62 14.14
CA ALA A 173 -5.80 5.24 13.93
C ALA A 173 -6.00 4.91 12.43
N TRP A 174 -6.48 5.84 11.60
CA TRP A 174 -6.55 5.67 10.14
C TRP A 174 -5.16 5.60 9.50
N GLN A 175 -4.17 6.38 9.96
CA GLN A 175 -2.79 6.26 9.49
C GLN A 175 -2.18 4.90 9.88
N GLU A 176 -2.38 4.45 11.12
CA GLU A 176 -1.93 3.13 11.59
C GLU A 176 -2.58 1.98 10.81
N LEU A 177 -3.90 2.04 10.57
CA LEU A 177 -4.62 1.07 9.73
C LEU A 177 -4.11 1.08 8.28
N SER A 178 -3.84 2.25 7.71
CA SER A 178 -3.28 2.38 6.35
C SER A 178 -1.86 1.80 6.28
N ALA A 179 -1.02 2.05 7.29
CA ALA A 179 0.31 1.46 7.39
C ALA A 179 0.23 -0.08 7.52
N MET A 180 -0.65 -0.59 8.39
CA MET A 180 -0.89 -2.02 8.55
C MET A 180 -1.48 -2.68 7.29
N GLN A 181 -2.35 -1.99 6.53
CA GLN A 181 -2.87 -2.45 5.25
C GLN A 181 -1.77 -2.51 4.18
N SER A 182 -0.87 -1.52 4.15
CA SER A 182 0.31 -1.52 3.26
C SER A 182 1.28 -2.66 3.61
N HIS A 183 1.47 -2.94 4.91
CA HIS A 183 2.31 -4.04 5.38
C HIS A 183 1.68 -5.40 5.08
N SER A 184 0.38 -5.55 5.31
CA SER A 184 -0.40 -6.75 4.93
C SER A 184 -0.34 -7.00 3.43
N SER A 185 -0.46 -5.95 2.61
CA SER A 185 -0.35 -6.03 1.14
C SER A 185 1.07 -6.41 0.70
N SER A 186 2.11 -5.90 1.37
CA SER A 186 3.50 -6.31 1.16
C SER A 186 3.75 -7.78 1.53
N LEU A 187 3.17 -8.25 2.65
CA LEU A 187 3.25 -9.65 3.06
C LEU A 187 2.48 -10.57 2.10
N ALA A 188 1.28 -10.19 1.64
CA ALA A 188 0.52 -10.92 0.63
C ALA A 188 1.25 -10.99 -0.72
N ALA A 189 1.89 -9.90 -1.14
CA ALA A 189 2.75 -9.88 -2.32
C ALA A 189 3.94 -10.85 -2.16
N GLN A 190 4.61 -10.85 -1.01
CA GLN A 190 5.72 -11.77 -0.69
C GLN A 190 5.27 -13.24 -0.62
N LEU A 191 4.11 -13.52 -0.02
CA LEU A 191 3.51 -14.86 -0.01
C LEU A 191 3.21 -15.33 -1.45
N SER A 192 2.53 -14.52 -2.26
CA SER A 192 2.28 -14.87 -3.66
C SER A 192 3.56 -15.07 -4.47
N ALA A 193 4.63 -14.33 -4.17
CA ALA A 193 5.93 -14.53 -4.81
C ALA A 193 6.54 -15.88 -4.42
N LYS A 194 6.39 -16.30 -3.16
CA LYS A 194 6.84 -17.62 -2.67
C LYS A 194 5.97 -18.76 -3.17
N GLU A 195 4.66 -18.57 -3.30
CA GLU A 195 3.75 -19.54 -3.93
C GLU A 195 4.14 -19.80 -5.40
N ARG A 196 4.41 -18.74 -6.17
CA ARG A 196 4.95 -18.87 -7.55
C ARG A 196 6.32 -19.55 -7.59
N GLU A 197 7.22 -19.21 -6.65
CA GLU A 197 8.53 -19.87 -6.54
C GLU A 197 8.41 -21.38 -6.20
N MET A 198 7.45 -21.74 -5.34
CA MET A 198 7.18 -23.13 -4.98
C MET A 198 6.53 -23.89 -6.14
N ALA A 199 5.55 -23.31 -6.84
CA ALA A 199 4.95 -23.91 -8.03
C ALA A 199 5.99 -24.15 -9.15
N ALA A 200 6.91 -23.20 -9.37
CA ALA A 200 8.01 -23.38 -10.31
C ALA A 200 8.96 -24.53 -9.90
N LYS A 201 9.27 -24.66 -8.60
CA LYS A 201 10.07 -25.78 -8.07
C LYS A 201 9.34 -27.11 -8.15
N GLU A 202 8.02 -27.14 -7.96
CA GLU A 202 7.21 -28.36 -8.07
C GLU A 202 7.08 -28.82 -9.53
N ALA A 203 6.99 -27.89 -10.48
CA ALA A 203 7.11 -28.18 -11.91
C ALA A 203 8.49 -28.76 -12.26
N GLN A 204 9.58 -28.18 -11.74
CA GLN A 204 10.94 -28.71 -11.91
C GLN A 204 11.11 -30.11 -11.28
N LEU A 205 10.60 -30.35 -10.07
CA LEU A 205 10.60 -31.67 -9.45
C LEU A 205 9.78 -32.68 -10.25
N SER A 206 8.68 -32.25 -10.89
CA SER A 206 7.84 -33.10 -11.73
C SER A 206 8.48 -33.41 -13.09
N GLN A 207 9.26 -32.48 -13.65
CA GLN A 207 10.14 -32.72 -14.80
C GLN A 207 11.24 -33.74 -14.44
N LEU A 208 11.98 -33.52 -13.35
CA LEU A 208 13.03 -34.43 -12.87
C LEU A 208 12.49 -35.83 -12.54
N ARG A 209 11.24 -35.95 -12.04
CA ARG A 209 10.57 -37.24 -11.83
C ARG A 209 10.30 -37.98 -13.14
N ARG A 210 9.91 -37.28 -14.21
CA ARG A 210 9.72 -37.86 -15.55
C ARG A 210 11.06 -38.28 -16.15
N GLU A 211 12.08 -37.42 -16.12
CA GLU A 211 13.44 -37.75 -16.58
C GLU A 211 14.02 -38.97 -15.82
N CYS A 212 13.84 -39.05 -14.50
CA CYS A 212 14.25 -40.23 -13.72
C CYS A 212 13.51 -41.52 -14.15
N ALA A 213 12.22 -41.43 -14.50
CA ALA A 213 11.44 -42.57 -14.97
C ALA A 213 11.86 -42.99 -16.39
N GLU A 214 12.09 -42.03 -17.29
CA GLU A 214 12.61 -42.24 -18.64
C GLU A 214 13.98 -42.93 -18.59
N VAL A 215 14.92 -42.43 -17.78
CA VAL A 215 16.23 -43.08 -17.56
C VAL A 215 16.10 -44.49 -16.99
N GLN A 216 15.13 -44.75 -16.08
CA GLN A 216 14.87 -46.12 -15.62
C GLN A 216 14.31 -47.03 -16.72
N THR A 217 13.49 -46.52 -17.65
CA THR A 217 13.01 -47.31 -18.80
C THR A 217 14.12 -47.59 -19.82
N LEU A 218 14.97 -46.60 -20.12
CA LEU A 218 16.13 -46.75 -21.00
C LEU A 218 17.17 -47.74 -20.41
N TYR A 219 17.39 -47.69 -19.09
CA TYR A 219 18.24 -48.66 -18.41
C TYR A 219 17.65 -50.08 -18.53
N ARG A 220 16.34 -50.25 -18.34
CA ARG A 220 15.68 -51.55 -18.49
C ARG A 220 15.81 -52.10 -19.91
N GLN A 221 15.53 -51.29 -20.93
CA GLN A 221 15.71 -51.65 -22.34
C GLN A 221 17.17 -52.03 -22.64
N SER A 222 18.14 -51.30 -22.09
CA SER A 222 19.56 -51.65 -22.21
C SER A 222 19.90 -53.01 -21.57
N THR A 223 19.31 -53.35 -20.41
CA THR A 223 19.47 -54.67 -19.81
C THR A 223 18.76 -55.79 -20.58
N GLU A 224 17.62 -55.49 -21.21
CA GLU A 224 16.88 -56.41 -22.08
C GLU A 224 17.69 -56.70 -23.35
N HIS A 225 18.20 -55.67 -24.04
CA HIS A 225 19.10 -55.83 -25.19
C HIS A 225 20.41 -56.55 -24.84
N ALA A 226 20.97 -56.32 -23.64
CA ALA A 226 22.12 -57.08 -23.16
C ALA A 226 21.78 -58.57 -22.95
N ALA A 227 20.56 -58.91 -22.50
CA ALA A 227 20.10 -60.29 -22.38
C ALA A 227 19.87 -60.93 -23.76
N GLU A 228 19.31 -60.20 -24.73
CA GLU A 228 19.15 -60.64 -26.13
C GLU A 228 20.51 -60.94 -26.78
N GLN A 229 21.49 -60.05 -26.62
CA GLN A 229 22.86 -60.26 -27.11
C GLN A 229 23.50 -61.50 -26.46
N ASN A 230 23.35 -61.69 -25.15
CA ASN A 230 23.82 -62.90 -24.46
C ASN A 230 23.11 -64.19 -24.93
N HIS A 231 21.84 -64.11 -25.36
CA HIS A 231 21.14 -65.24 -25.94
C HIS A 231 21.67 -65.57 -27.34
N LEU A 232 21.89 -64.57 -28.18
CA LEU A 232 22.48 -64.74 -29.52
C LEU A 232 23.91 -65.31 -29.46
N ILE A 233 24.73 -64.84 -28.50
CA ILE A 233 26.08 -65.40 -28.27
C ILE A 233 25.99 -66.90 -27.96
N LYS A 234 25.10 -67.32 -27.05
CA LYS A 234 24.90 -68.74 -26.70
C LYS A 234 24.40 -69.59 -27.87
N GLN A 235 23.55 -69.03 -28.73
CA GLN A 235 23.14 -69.71 -29.97
C GLN A 235 24.34 -69.92 -30.91
N LEU A 236 25.18 -68.91 -31.10
CA LEU A 236 26.38 -68.98 -31.94
C LEU A 236 27.44 -69.93 -31.35
N GLU A 237 27.62 -69.95 -30.03
CA GLU A 237 28.47 -70.91 -29.31
C GLU A 237 27.98 -72.35 -29.52
N GLY A 238 26.66 -72.59 -29.42
CA GLY A 238 26.04 -73.88 -29.70
C GLY A 238 26.25 -74.35 -31.15
N LEU A 239 25.98 -73.48 -32.12
CA LEU A 239 26.20 -73.77 -33.55
C LEU A 239 27.68 -74.02 -33.87
N ASN A 240 28.61 -73.32 -33.22
CA ASN A 240 30.04 -73.55 -33.35
C ASN A 240 30.45 -74.91 -32.77
N LEU A 241 29.95 -75.26 -31.57
CA LEU A 241 30.14 -76.58 -30.96
C LEU A 241 29.60 -77.71 -31.85
N ASP A 242 28.41 -77.56 -32.44
CA ASP A 242 27.83 -78.55 -33.33
C ASP A 242 28.58 -78.64 -34.67
N THR A 243 29.06 -77.51 -35.21
CA THR A 243 29.96 -77.50 -36.39
C THR A 243 31.25 -78.26 -36.09
N GLN A 244 31.86 -78.06 -34.91
CA GLN A 244 33.06 -78.79 -34.49
C GLN A 244 32.80 -80.30 -34.29
N LYS A 245 31.62 -80.70 -33.80
CA LYS A 245 31.22 -82.13 -33.76
C LYS A 245 31.11 -82.71 -35.16
N VAL A 246 30.44 -82.02 -36.09
CA VAL A 246 30.29 -82.49 -37.48
C VAL A 246 31.65 -82.62 -38.17
N LEU A 247 32.57 -81.68 -37.96
CA LEU A 247 33.94 -81.77 -38.48
C LEU A 247 34.70 -82.97 -37.89
N ARG A 248 34.66 -83.19 -36.57
CA ARG A 248 35.28 -84.37 -35.95
C ARG A 248 34.68 -85.68 -36.45
N ASN A 249 33.36 -85.76 -36.58
CA ASN A 249 32.69 -86.94 -37.14
C ASN A 249 33.13 -87.21 -38.60
N GLN A 250 33.43 -86.17 -39.38
CA GLN A 250 33.99 -86.28 -40.74
C GLN A 250 35.47 -86.70 -40.70
N GLU A 251 36.28 -86.16 -39.80
CA GLU A 251 37.67 -86.58 -39.57
C GLU A 251 37.76 -88.05 -39.13
N GLU A 252 36.87 -88.49 -38.24
CA GLU A 252 36.72 -89.88 -37.79
C GLU A 252 36.27 -90.80 -38.93
N ALA A 253 35.29 -90.40 -39.74
CA ALA A 253 34.84 -91.15 -40.91
C ALA A 253 35.95 -91.29 -41.97
N HIS A 254 36.63 -90.19 -42.32
CA HIS A 254 37.76 -90.23 -43.26
C HIS A 254 38.96 -91.02 -42.71
N THR A 255 39.15 -91.04 -41.39
CA THR A 255 40.15 -91.91 -40.74
C THR A 255 39.73 -93.37 -40.86
N ALA A 256 38.47 -93.71 -40.60
CA ALA A 256 37.93 -95.07 -40.77
C ALA A 256 38.07 -95.56 -42.22
N ASP A 257 37.69 -94.75 -43.21
CA ASP A 257 37.90 -95.03 -44.64
C ASP A 257 39.39 -95.22 -44.96
N THR A 258 40.26 -94.35 -44.45
CA THR A 258 41.71 -94.49 -44.65
C THR A 258 42.23 -95.82 -44.10
N THR A 259 41.75 -96.27 -42.93
CA THR A 259 42.12 -97.60 -42.40
C THR A 259 41.48 -98.75 -43.18
N SER A 260 40.30 -98.57 -43.79
CA SER A 260 39.65 -99.60 -44.62
C SER A 260 40.39 -99.79 -45.94
N TYR A 261 40.77 -98.70 -46.63
CA TYR A 261 41.62 -98.76 -47.82
C TYR A 261 43.02 -99.33 -47.51
N GLN A 262 43.64 -98.97 -46.37
CA GLN A 262 44.90 -99.58 -45.93
C GLN A 262 44.77 -101.08 -45.65
N ARG A 263 43.62 -101.55 -45.18
CA ARG A 263 43.35 -102.98 -44.97
C ARG A 263 43.18 -103.70 -46.30
N LEU A 264 42.34 -103.17 -47.19
CA LEU A 264 42.12 -103.72 -48.54
C LEU A 264 43.41 -103.77 -49.36
N TYR A 265 44.29 -102.77 -49.25
CA TYR A 265 45.61 -102.79 -49.91
C TYR A 265 46.52 -103.90 -49.35
N LYS A 266 46.48 -104.17 -48.03
CA LYS A 266 47.21 -105.30 -47.43
C LYS A 266 46.66 -106.63 -47.92
N GLU A 267 45.35 -106.82 -47.90
CA GLU A 267 44.67 -108.03 -48.41
C GLU A 267 45.00 -108.27 -49.89
N LEU A 268 44.93 -107.22 -50.72
CA LEU A 268 45.32 -107.29 -52.13
C LEU A 268 46.79 -107.67 -52.30
N SER A 269 47.70 -107.07 -51.53
CA SER A 269 49.14 -107.39 -51.58
C SER A 269 49.43 -108.84 -51.17
N GLN A 270 48.69 -109.39 -50.21
CA GLN A 270 48.78 -110.79 -49.79
C GLN A 270 48.25 -111.73 -50.88
N SER A 271 47.13 -111.39 -51.52
CA SER A 271 46.59 -112.17 -52.64
C SER A 271 47.53 -112.19 -53.86
N TYR A 272 48.19 -111.06 -54.15
CA TYR A 272 49.22 -110.98 -55.19
C TYR A 272 50.45 -111.83 -54.84
N GLN A 273 50.93 -111.77 -53.60
CA GLN A 273 52.05 -112.62 -53.15
C GLN A 273 51.71 -114.10 -53.28
N ALA A 274 50.51 -114.52 -52.83
CA ALA A 274 50.02 -115.89 -52.97
C ALA A 274 49.89 -116.31 -54.45
N LEU A 275 49.42 -115.42 -55.33
CA LEU A 275 49.38 -115.68 -56.76
C LEU A 275 50.79 -115.89 -57.33
N THR A 276 51.74 -115.01 -57.04
CA THR A 276 53.12 -115.15 -57.53
C THR A 276 53.85 -116.40 -57.02
N SER A 277 53.58 -116.86 -55.78
CA SER A 277 54.12 -118.13 -55.29
C SER A 277 53.46 -119.34 -55.95
N SER A 278 52.15 -119.30 -56.20
CA SER A 278 51.46 -120.35 -56.98
C SER A 278 51.97 -120.43 -58.42
N GLU A 279 52.25 -119.29 -59.06
CA GLU A 279 52.81 -119.20 -60.40
C GLU A 279 54.26 -119.71 -60.45
N ALA A 280 55.06 -119.45 -59.41
CA ALA A 280 56.40 -120.03 -59.26
C ALA A 280 56.36 -121.56 -59.11
N ASN A 281 55.44 -122.08 -58.28
CA ASN A 281 55.24 -123.53 -58.12
C ASN A 281 54.80 -124.20 -59.43
N LEU A 282 53.91 -123.56 -60.20
CA LEU A 282 53.51 -124.04 -61.53
C LEU A 282 54.67 -124.02 -62.52
N ARG A 283 55.53 -122.99 -62.50
CA ARG A 283 56.76 -122.95 -63.31
C ARG A 283 57.73 -124.07 -62.95
N GLN A 284 57.93 -124.36 -61.66
CA GLN A 284 58.77 -125.47 -61.22
C GLN A 284 58.19 -126.80 -61.70
N SER A 285 56.90 -127.05 -61.49
CA SER A 285 56.22 -128.28 -61.96
C SER A 285 56.32 -128.44 -63.49
N HIS A 286 56.23 -127.36 -64.26
CA HIS A 286 56.43 -127.39 -65.72
C HIS A 286 57.90 -127.70 -66.10
N GLN A 287 58.89 -127.22 -65.34
CA GLN A 287 60.30 -127.57 -65.55
C GLN A 287 60.56 -129.05 -65.26
N GLU A 288 59.99 -129.57 -64.16
CA GLU A 288 60.03 -131.00 -63.81
C GLU A 288 59.38 -131.85 -64.92
N LEU A 289 58.19 -131.46 -65.41
CA LEU A 289 57.50 -132.17 -66.48
C LEU A 289 58.30 -132.15 -67.80
N ASN A 290 58.90 -131.02 -68.17
CA ASN A 290 59.78 -130.91 -69.33
C ASN A 290 61.02 -131.82 -69.20
N SER A 291 61.58 -131.94 -68.00
CA SER A 291 62.73 -132.82 -67.75
C SER A 291 62.36 -134.31 -67.93
N LEU A 292 61.15 -134.70 -67.50
CA LEU A 292 60.61 -136.05 -67.72
C LEU A 292 60.35 -136.31 -69.22
N LEU A 293 59.83 -135.31 -69.95
CA LEU A 293 59.59 -135.39 -71.38
C LEU A 293 60.90 -135.61 -72.15
N ALA A 294 61.94 -134.83 -71.86
CA ALA A 294 63.27 -134.98 -72.45
C ALA A 294 63.92 -136.36 -72.14
N GLN A 295 63.68 -136.93 -70.96
CA GLN A 295 64.10 -138.32 -70.65
C GLN A 295 63.35 -139.35 -71.51
N LYS A 296 62.06 -139.15 -71.78
CA LYS A 296 61.29 -140.02 -72.68
C LYS A 296 61.74 -139.88 -74.13
N ASP A 297 62.04 -138.68 -74.61
CA ASP A 297 62.56 -138.44 -75.95
C ASP A 297 63.93 -139.11 -76.16
N GLN A 298 64.83 -139.05 -75.17
CA GLN A 298 66.09 -139.81 -75.19
C GLN A 298 65.86 -141.32 -75.28
N HIS A 299 64.88 -141.87 -74.56
CA HIS A 299 64.53 -143.28 -74.63
C HIS A 299 63.90 -143.67 -75.99
N ILE A 300 63.13 -142.78 -76.61
CA ILE A 300 62.59 -142.99 -77.97
C ILE A 300 63.72 -143.05 -79.00
N LEU A 301 64.70 -142.15 -78.92
CA LEU A 301 65.89 -142.15 -79.79
C LEU A 301 66.72 -143.43 -79.63
N GLN A 302 66.88 -143.94 -78.39
CA GLN A 302 67.56 -145.21 -78.13
C GLN A 302 66.83 -146.41 -78.77
N LEU A 303 65.50 -146.45 -78.69
CA LEU A 303 64.70 -147.51 -79.32
C LEU A 303 64.76 -147.42 -80.86
N GLN A 304 64.76 -146.22 -81.44
CA GLN A 304 64.93 -146.03 -82.89
C GLN A 304 66.29 -146.55 -83.38
N ALA A 305 67.38 -146.28 -82.65
CA ALA A 305 68.72 -146.78 -82.99
C ALA A 305 68.81 -148.31 -82.94
N GLN A 306 68.20 -148.96 -81.94
CA GLN A 306 68.12 -150.42 -81.85
C GLN A 306 67.34 -151.03 -83.03
N LEU A 307 66.27 -150.36 -83.47
CA LEU A 307 65.43 -150.83 -84.56
C LEU A 307 66.14 -150.74 -85.93
N GLN A 308 66.98 -149.71 -86.14
CA GLN A 308 67.86 -149.64 -87.32
C GLN A 308 68.91 -150.77 -87.35
N GLN A 309 69.57 -151.07 -86.23
CA GLN A 309 70.57 -152.16 -86.18
C GLN A 309 69.96 -153.54 -86.53
N GLN A 310 68.70 -153.80 -86.16
CA GLN A 310 68.02 -155.03 -86.56
C GLN A 310 67.71 -155.09 -88.06
N GLN A 311 67.40 -153.96 -88.70
CA GLN A 311 67.16 -153.91 -90.15
C GLN A 311 68.43 -154.20 -90.96
N GLU A 312 69.60 -153.72 -90.50
CA GLU A 312 70.89 -153.99 -91.15
C GLU A 312 71.28 -155.49 -91.06
N GLN A 313 71.02 -156.14 -89.92
CA GLN A 313 71.28 -157.58 -89.75
C GLN A 313 70.41 -158.45 -90.68
N ILE A 314 69.15 -158.07 -90.90
CA ILE A 314 68.22 -158.82 -91.77
C ILE A 314 68.66 -158.76 -93.25
N GLN A 315 69.22 -157.63 -93.71
CA GLN A 315 69.71 -157.51 -95.09
C GLN A 315 70.91 -158.42 -95.38
N LEU A 316 71.84 -158.54 -94.42
CA LEU A 316 73.04 -159.39 -94.58
C LEU A 316 72.69 -160.88 -94.65
N GLN A 317 71.66 -161.34 -93.94
CA GLN A 317 71.29 -162.76 -93.88
C GLN A 317 70.64 -163.27 -95.19
N GLN A 318 70.05 -162.39 -96.01
CA GLN A 318 69.39 -162.79 -97.26
C GLN A 318 70.35 -163.07 -98.43
N GLN A 319 71.63 -162.67 -98.34
CA GLN A 319 72.52 -162.65 -99.52
C GLN A 319 73.27 -163.97 -99.80
N GLN A 320 73.20 -164.98 -98.93
CA GLN A 320 73.98 -166.23 -99.05
C GLN A 320 73.21 -167.47 -99.52
N GLN A 321 71.89 -167.41 -99.72
CA GLN A 321 71.08 -168.58 -100.09
C GLN A 321 70.17 -168.36 -101.31
N GLN A 322 70.76 -168.41 -102.52
CA GLN A 322 70.19 -169.10 -103.71
C GLN A 322 71.07 -168.91 -104.97
N GLN A 323 71.51 -170.02 -105.57
CA GLN A 323 71.95 -170.12 -106.96
C GLN A 323 71.41 -171.44 -107.53
N GLN A 324 71.00 -171.43 -108.81
CA GLN A 324 70.27 -172.52 -109.50
C GLN A 324 68.82 -172.71 -108.97
N ALA A 325 67.78 -172.95 -109.78
CA ALA A 325 67.69 -173.14 -111.24
C ALA A 325 66.50 -172.37 -111.87
N GLN A 326 66.21 -172.60 -113.15
CA GLN A 326 65.39 -171.73 -114.02
C GLN A 326 63.92 -172.18 -114.13
N HIS A 327 62.94 -171.24 -114.12
CA HIS A 327 62.20 -170.82 -115.35
C HIS A 327 60.97 -169.91 -115.12
N THR A 328 60.86 -168.86 -115.97
CA THR A 328 59.61 -168.34 -116.60
C THR A 328 58.59 -167.46 -115.82
N ALA A 329 58.08 -166.45 -116.53
CA ALA A 329 56.83 -165.67 -116.37
C ALA A 329 56.72 -164.40 -115.46
N LEU A 330 56.75 -163.25 -116.17
CA LEU A 330 55.83 -162.09 -116.07
C LEU A 330 56.00 -160.97 -115.01
N HIS A 331 56.44 -159.81 -115.53
CA HIS A 331 56.07 -158.42 -115.20
C HIS A 331 56.28 -157.79 -113.79
N PRO A 332 57.22 -156.82 -113.68
CA PRO A 332 57.36 -155.93 -112.52
C PRO A 332 56.94 -154.46 -112.79
N SER A 333 56.49 -153.76 -111.74
CA SER A 333 56.45 -152.27 -111.59
C SER A 333 55.56 -151.44 -112.55
N PRO A 334 55.25 -150.16 -112.22
CA PRO A 334 55.04 -149.54 -110.90
C PRO A 334 53.75 -148.65 -110.83
N ASN A 335 53.49 -148.05 -109.66
CA ASN A 335 52.81 -146.74 -109.48
C ASN A 335 51.36 -146.52 -109.99
N ARG A 336 50.36 -146.45 -109.08
CA ARG A 336 49.38 -145.32 -109.03
C ARG A 336 48.42 -145.27 -107.82
N GLN A 337 48.22 -144.04 -107.36
CA GLN A 337 46.99 -143.37 -106.86
C GLN A 337 45.68 -144.16 -106.60
N THR A 338 45.15 -144.07 -105.37
CA THR A 338 43.74 -143.77 -104.95
C THR A 338 43.71 -143.73 -103.41
N ASN A 339 43.20 -142.77 -102.65
CA ASN A 339 42.45 -141.52 -102.90
C ASN A 339 40.92 -141.63 -103.14
N LEU A 340 40.15 -141.74 -102.05
CA LEU A 340 38.72 -141.42 -101.89
C LEU A 340 38.56 -140.76 -100.49
N LYS A 341 38.21 -139.47 -100.39
CA LYS A 341 36.84 -138.88 -100.26
C LYS A 341 36.17 -139.18 -98.90
N ALA A 342 35.49 -138.25 -98.23
CA ALA A 342 35.01 -136.89 -98.56
C ALA A 342 35.04 -135.97 -97.30
N ALA A 343 34.67 -134.68 -97.30
CA ALA A 343 34.00 -133.85 -98.31
C ALA A 343 34.29 -132.33 -98.15
N VAL A 344 34.08 -131.58 -99.24
CA VAL A 344 33.79 -130.12 -99.34
C VAL A 344 34.68 -129.14 -98.56
N SER A 345 35.47 -128.36 -99.32
CA SER A 345 35.56 -126.92 -99.10
C SER A 345 34.55 -126.23 -100.01
N GLU A 346 33.84 -125.22 -99.52
CA GLU A 346 33.00 -124.32 -100.32
C GLU A 346 33.20 -122.87 -99.86
N GLN A 347 32.72 -121.93 -100.65
CA GLN A 347 33.13 -120.53 -100.68
C GLN A 347 32.01 -119.60 -100.19
N VAL A 348 32.37 -118.43 -99.65
CA VAL A 348 31.74 -117.08 -99.81
C VAL A 348 32.04 -116.19 -98.58
N ASP A 349 32.19 -114.88 -98.84
CA ASP A 349 32.54 -113.81 -97.90
C ASP A 349 31.44 -113.44 -96.88
N ALA A 350 31.81 -113.01 -95.66
CA ALA A 350 31.41 -111.71 -95.06
C ALA A 350 31.76 -111.54 -93.55
N ALA A 351 31.92 -110.26 -93.15
CA ALA A 351 31.60 -109.66 -91.84
C ALA A 351 32.17 -110.23 -90.49
N ALA A 352 33.27 -109.62 -90.06
CA ALA A 352 33.42 -108.88 -88.79
C ALA A 352 32.89 -109.38 -87.41
N GLN A 353 33.85 -109.51 -86.47
CA GLN A 353 33.78 -109.22 -85.01
C GLN A 353 33.11 -110.20 -84.00
N ARG A 354 33.98 -110.98 -83.32
CA ARG A 354 34.05 -111.26 -81.86
C ARG A 354 32.75 -111.36 -81.02
N SER A 355 32.42 -112.58 -80.58
CA SER A 355 31.68 -112.83 -79.32
C SER A 355 31.78 -114.31 -78.86
N SER A 356 32.11 -114.58 -77.58
CA SER A 356 31.86 -115.84 -76.84
C SER A 356 32.47 -115.76 -75.42
N PRO A 357 32.09 -116.61 -74.45
CA PRO A 357 30.75 -116.85 -73.87
C PRO A 357 30.68 -116.28 -72.43
N ASP A 358 29.56 -116.01 -71.75
CA ASP A 358 28.18 -116.54 -71.72
C ASP A 358 27.97 -117.67 -70.69
N SER A 359 27.21 -117.39 -69.62
CA SER A 359 26.58 -118.34 -68.66
C SER A 359 25.71 -117.61 -67.60
N ASP A 360 24.40 -117.58 -67.85
CA ASP A 360 23.27 -117.75 -66.92
C ASP A 360 23.34 -117.32 -65.43
N TRP A 361 22.46 -116.40 -65.05
CA TRP A 361 21.26 -116.67 -64.21
C TRP A 361 20.24 -115.53 -64.37
N ALA A 362 18.94 -115.79 -64.15
CA ALA A 362 17.86 -114.89 -64.60
C ALA A 362 16.69 -114.70 -63.61
N SER A 363 16.10 -113.48 -63.65
CA SER A 363 14.74 -113.12 -63.18
C SER A 363 14.52 -113.14 -61.64
N THR A 364 13.63 -112.35 -60.99
CA THR A 364 12.41 -111.63 -61.45
C THR A 364 12.00 -110.50 -60.48
N ARG A 365 11.58 -109.30 -60.96
CA ARG A 365 10.69 -108.27 -60.29
C ARG A 365 11.14 -107.68 -58.92
N ASP A 366 10.63 -106.57 -58.36
CA ASP A 366 9.90 -105.32 -58.74
C ASP A 366 9.98 -104.41 -57.46
N SER A 367 10.00 -103.07 -57.42
CA SER A 367 9.94 -101.96 -58.40
C SER A 367 10.68 -100.69 -57.88
N ASP A 368 10.79 -99.69 -58.76
CA ASP A 368 10.89 -98.20 -58.66
C ASP A 368 10.76 -97.41 -57.31
N PRO A 369 11.17 -96.10 -57.24
CA PRO A 369 11.48 -95.20 -58.37
C PRO A 369 12.76 -94.33 -58.38
N ARG A 370 13.11 -93.97 -59.64
CA ARG A 370 13.78 -92.76 -60.20
C ARG A 370 13.40 -91.39 -59.56
N PRO A 371 13.91 -90.20 -60.02
CA PRO A 371 14.90 -89.84 -61.08
C PRO A 371 15.96 -88.79 -60.57
N GLU A 372 16.78 -88.05 -61.34
CA GLU A 372 17.64 -88.21 -62.55
C GLU A 372 18.55 -86.96 -62.65
N ASP A 373 19.71 -87.03 -63.33
CA ASP A 373 20.39 -85.84 -63.89
C ASP A 373 21.25 -86.17 -65.14
N LYS A 374 21.11 -85.37 -66.21
CA LYS A 374 21.93 -85.28 -67.45
C LYS A 374 21.17 -84.60 -68.60
N THR A 375 21.77 -83.62 -69.29
CA THR A 375 21.94 -83.57 -70.78
C THR A 375 22.65 -82.28 -71.27
N ARG A 376 23.11 -82.24 -72.54
CA ARG A 376 23.84 -81.11 -73.15
C ARG A 376 23.74 -81.10 -74.70
N LYS A 377 23.65 -79.89 -75.30
CA LYS A 377 23.96 -79.45 -76.71
C LYS A 377 22.83 -79.23 -77.76
N ARG A 378 22.96 -78.08 -78.47
CA ARG A 378 22.46 -77.70 -79.84
C ARG A 378 20.93 -77.62 -80.00
N ARG A 379 20.32 -76.93 -80.97
CA ARG A 379 20.71 -76.18 -82.21
C ARG A 379 20.42 -74.65 -82.03
N SER A 380 20.74 -73.67 -82.91
CA SER A 380 21.71 -73.45 -84.03
C SER A 380 21.68 -71.94 -84.42
N THR A 381 22.38 -71.53 -85.50
CA THR A 381 22.28 -70.24 -86.29
C THR A 381 22.49 -68.88 -85.58
N SER A 382 23.02 -67.80 -86.18
CA SER A 382 24.18 -67.55 -87.08
C SER A 382 24.04 -66.14 -87.71
N SER A 383 25.12 -65.34 -87.74
CA SER A 383 25.26 -64.12 -88.60
C SER A 383 24.39 -62.88 -88.26
N VAL A 384 24.79 -61.61 -88.45
CA VAL A 384 26.11 -60.96 -88.71
C VAL A 384 25.99 -59.44 -88.38
N ARG A 385 27.12 -58.79 -88.07
CA ARG A 385 27.43 -57.33 -88.11
C ARG A 385 26.97 -56.36 -86.98
N LYS A 386 27.96 -55.56 -86.58
CA LYS A 386 27.97 -54.12 -86.19
C LYS A 386 27.56 -53.70 -84.77
N GLN A 387 28.58 -53.17 -84.06
CA GLN A 387 28.70 -51.77 -83.56
C GLN A 387 27.55 -51.17 -82.73
N GLN A 388 27.79 -50.50 -81.59
CA GLN A 388 29.02 -50.23 -80.82
C GLN A 388 28.64 -49.60 -79.46
N VAL A 389 29.61 -49.47 -78.53
CA VAL A 389 29.57 -48.57 -77.35
C VAL A 389 28.63 -48.96 -76.19
N ALA A 390 29.19 -48.89 -74.98
CA ALA A 390 28.52 -48.91 -73.67
C ALA A 390 28.64 -47.47 -73.07
N PRO A 391 27.96 -47.04 -71.97
CA PRO A 391 27.68 -47.88 -70.80
C PRO A 391 26.39 -47.60 -70.00
N VAL A 392 26.29 -48.35 -68.90
CA VAL A 392 25.43 -48.19 -67.72
C VAL A 392 25.29 -46.75 -67.23
N GLN A 393 24.05 -46.35 -66.90
CA GLN A 393 23.77 -45.74 -65.60
C GLN A 393 22.54 -46.37 -64.94
N ARG A 394 22.65 -46.64 -63.63
CA ARG A 394 21.53 -46.90 -62.72
C ARG A 394 21.47 -45.72 -61.74
N SER A 395 20.32 -45.07 -61.65
CA SER A 395 19.91 -44.28 -60.48
C SER A 395 18.43 -44.50 -60.25
N ARG A 396 18.07 -45.30 -59.24
CA ARG A 396 16.70 -45.43 -58.74
C ARG A 396 16.55 -44.58 -57.49
N SER A 397 16.11 -43.34 -57.64
CA SER A 397 15.51 -42.58 -56.55
C SER A 397 14.05 -43.00 -56.41
N LEU A 398 13.63 -43.42 -55.22
CA LEU A 398 12.23 -43.67 -54.91
C LEU A 398 11.61 -42.38 -54.35
N SER A 399 10.88 -41.68 -55.20
CA SER A 399 9.91 -40.65 -54.79
C SER A 399 8.52 -41.18 -55.11
N PRO A 400 7.54 -41.14 -54.19
CA PRO A 400 6.16 -41.51 -54.51
C PRO A 400 5.63 -40.62 -55.63
N ALA A 401 5.16 -41.22 -56.73
CA ALA A 401 4.53 -40.48 -57.80
C ALA A 401 3.17 -39.96 -57.32
N SER A 402 3.02 -38.64 -57.17
CA SER A 402 1.75 -38.02 -56.78
C SER A 402 0.68 -38.33 -57.82
N SER A 403 -0.37 -39.05 -57.43
CA SER A 403 -1.51 -39.37 -58.29
C SER A 403 -2.18 -38.09 -58.80
N VAL A 404 -2.09 -37.84 -60.11
CA VAL A 404 -2.80 -36.73 -60.77
C VAL A 404 -4.27 -37.13 -60.93
N GLU A 405 -5.03 -36.99 -59.85
CA GLU A 405 -6.48 -37.19 -59.87
C GLU A 405 -7.16 -35.93 -60.42
N LEU A 406 -7.57 -36.00 -61.69
CA LEU A 406 -8.29 -34.97 -62.42
C LEU A 406 -9.75 -34.87 -61.93
N GLY A 407 -9.96 -34.26 -60.76
CA GLY A 407 -11.28 -34.07 -60.15
C GLY A 407 -11.42 -32.75 -59.36
N SER A 408 -12.51 -32.02 -59.61
CA SER A 408 -13.07 -30.95 -58.75
C SER A 408 -12.14 -29.77 -58.38
N GLY A 409 -11.69 -29.03 -59.39
CA GLY A 409 -10.84 -27.83 -59.28
C GLY A 409 -11.45 -26.56 -58.63
N ARG A 410 -12.22 -26.69 -57.54
CA ARG A 410 -12.67 -25.54 -56.70
C ARG A 410 -12.47 -25.72 -55.19
N GLY A 411 -12.16 -26.92 -54.72
CA GLY A 411 -11.79 -27.16 -53.30
C GLY A 411 -10.29 -26.93 -53.03
N ARG A 412 -9.44 -27.57 -53.85
CA ARG A 412 -7.98 -27.56 -53.69
C ARG A 412 -7.36 -26.16 -53.84
N GLY A 413 -7.97 -25.29 -54.65
CA GLY A 413 -7.59 -23.88 -54.80
C GLY A 413 -7.63 -23.11 -53.48
N ARG A 414 -8.77 -23.12 -52.76
CA ARG A 414 -8.92 -22.43 -51.47
C ARG A 414 -7.95 -22.93 -50.38
N GLY A 415 -7.57 -24.21 -50.43
CA GLY A 415 -6.55 -24.75 -49.53
C GLY A 415 -5.14 -24.20 -49.82
N ALA A 416 -4.81 -24.00 -51.11
CA ALA A 416 -3.57 -23.35 -51.52
C ALA A 416 -3.61 -21.83 -51.28
N GLU A 417 -4.72 -21.16 -51.59
CA GLU A 417 -4.94 -19.72 -51.36
C GLU A 417 -4.76 -19.35 -49.88
N LYS A 418 -5.34 -20.13 -48.95
CA LYS A 418 -5.11 -19.95 -47.51
C LYS A 418 -3.64 -20.11 -47.13
N ARG A 419 -3.00 -21.22 -47.54
CA ARG A 419 -1.57 -21.45 -47.27
C ARG A 419 -0.67 -20.33 -47.83
N ILE A 420 -1.03 -19.72 -48.96
CA ILE A 420 -0.32 -18.56 -49.52
C ILE A 420 -0.54 -17.33 -48.63
N GLN A 421 -1.78 -17.06 -48.19
CA GLN A 421 -2.09 -15.96 -47.26
C GLN A 421 -1.37 -16.12 -45.91
N ASP A 422 -1.35 -17.33 -45.34
CA ASP A 422 -0.64 -17.64 -44.09
C ASP A 422 0.88 -17.41 -44.22
N LEU A 423 1.46 -17.77 -45.38
CA LEU A 423 2.87 -17.51 -45.69
C LEU A 423 3.17 -16.02 -45.98
N GLU A 424 2.23 -15.27 -46.56
CA GLU A 424 2.33 -13.83 -46.73
C GLU A 424 2.24 -13.09 -45.38
N GLU A 425 1.42 -13.56 -44.44
CA GLU A 425 1.41 -13.05 -43.07
C GLU A 425 2.71 -13.33 -42.34
N LEU A 426 3.24 -14.55 -42.44
CA LEU A 426 4.55 -14.90 -41.89
C LEU A 426 5.67 -14.03 -42.50
N LEU A 427 5.64 -13.80 -43.81
CA LEU A 427 6.60 -12.91 -44.49
C LEU A 427 6.53 -11.48 -43.95
N LYS A 428 5.33 -10.94 -43.72
CA LYS A 428 5.13 -9.60 -43.12
C LYS A 428 5.72 -9.54 -41.71
N LEU A 429 5.46 -10.56 -40.87
CA LEU A 429 6.04 -10.63 -39.52
C LEU A 429 7.57 -10.78 -39.52
N LYS A 430 8.15 -11.51 -40.48
CA LYS A 430 9.62 -11.58 -40.66
C LYS A 430 10.21 -10.27 -41.18
N MET A 431 9.46 -9.45 -41.94
CA MET A 431 9.86 -8.09 -42.27
C MET A 431 9.79 -7.17 -41.03
N GLU A 432 8.74 -7.25 -40.21
CA GLU A 432 8.63 -6.53 -38.92
C GLU A 432 9.77 -6.88 -37.95
N GLU A 433 10.11 -8.16 -37.82
CA GLU A 433 11.26 -8.66 -37.02
C GLU A 433 12.57 -7.97 -37.47
N ASN A 434 12.81 -7.97 -38.79
CA ASN A 434 13.97 -7.30 -39.38
C ASN A 434 13.94 -5.77 -39.25
N GLU A 435 12.76 -5.15 -39.26
CA GLU A 435 12.64 -3.71 -39.05
C GLU A 435 12.86 -3.31 -37.60
N GLU A 436 12.32 -4.01 -36.61
CA GLU A 436 12.58 -3.68 -35.21
C GLU A 436 14.03 -3.95 -34.82
N LEU A 437 14.68 -4.96 -35.42
CA LEU A 437 16.14 -5.15 -35.35
C LEU A 437 16.90 -3.92 -35.87
N ARG A 438 16.53 -3.37 -37.04
CA ARG A 438 17.14 -2.13 -37.57
C ARG A 438 16.88 -0.95 -36.65
N ARG A 439 15.62 -0.73 -36.23
CA ARG A 439 15.24 0.35 -35.31
C ARG A 439 16.00 0.27 -33.99
N ALA A 440 16.19 -0.92 -33.42
CA ALA A 440 17.01 -1.13 -32.21
C ALA A 440 18.49 -0.77 -32.45
N HIS A 441 19.07 -1.20 -33.58
CA HIS A 441 20.43 -0.84 -33.97
C HIS A 441 20.61 0.67 -34.20
N ASP A 442 19.67 1.34 -34.87
CA ASP A 442 19.72 2.78 -35.10
C ASP A 442 19.52 3.57 -33.79
N LYS A 443 18.57 3.22 -32.91
CA LYS A 443 18.46 3.81 -31.56
C LYS A 443 19.75 3.64 -30.75
N ARG A 444 20.42 2.48 -30.84
CA ARG A 444 21.71 2.23 -30.15
C ARG A 444 22.83 3.08 -30.75
N ARG A 445 22.84 3.26 -32.07
CA ARG A 445 23.77 4.14 -32.81
C ARG A 445 23.53 5.61 -32.48
N GLU A 446 22.29 6.07 -32.41
CA GLU A 446 21.91 7.42 -31.96
C GLU A 446 22.39 7.68 -30.53
N ARG A 447 22.11 6.76 -29.59
CA ARG A 447 22.59 6.83 -28.21
C ARG A 447 24.13 6.90 -28.15
N LEU A 448 24.84 6.09 -28.94
CA LEU A 448 26.30 6.16 -29.06
C LEU A 448 26.78 7.50 -29.66
N CYS A 449 26.13 8.00 -30.70
CA CYS A 449 26.44 9.29 -31.32
C CYS A 449 26.23 10.45 -30.34
N LEU A 450 25.15 10.45 -29.56
CA LEU A 450 24.88 11.44 -28.51
C LEU A 450 25.94 11.40 -27.39
N ILE A 451 26.36 10.22 -26.95
CA ILE A 451 27.48 10.07 -26.01
C ILE A 451 28.78 10.60 -26.62
N GLN A 452 29.05 10.35 -27.90
CA GLN A 452 30.23 10.86 -28.59
C GLN A 452 30.19 12.39 -28.81
N THR A 453 29.02 12.99 -29.10
CA THR A 453 28.90 14.45 -29.19
C THR A 453 29.05 15.10 -27.82
N ASN A 454 28.45 14.53 -26.77
CA ASN A 454 28.58 15.04 -25.40
C ASN A 454 30.02 14.91 -24.89
N TYR A 455 30.74 13.85 -25.26
CA TYR A 455 32.17 13.72 -24.94
C TYR A 455 33.05 14.64 -25.81
N LYS A 456 32.63 15.04 -27.00
CA LYS A 456 33.30 16.11 -27.76
C LYS A 456 33.07 17.48 -27.11
N THR A 457 31.81 17.86 -26.85
CA THR A 457 31.50 19.17 -26.25
C THR A 457 32.14 19.34 -24.88
N VAL A 458 32.08 18.34 -23.99
CA VAL A 458 32.78 18.41 -22.69
C VAL A 458 34.30 18.50 -22.87
N ARG A 459 34.89 17.78 -23.81
CA ARG A 459 36.34 17.85 -24.07
C ARG A 459 36.75 19.20 -24.65
N ASP A 460 35.93 19.78 -25.52
CA ASP A 460 36.23 21.05 -26.17
C ASP A 460 35.94 22.24 -25.23
N GLN A 461 34.94 22.14 -24.35
CA GLN A 461 34.75 23.02 -23.19
C GLN A 461 35.93 22.94 -22.20
N LEU A 462 36.47 21.74 -21.93
CA LEU A 462 37.67 21.59 -21.10
C LEU A 462 38.89 22.25 -21.76
N LYS A 463 39.12 22.05 -23.07
CA LYS A 463 40.17 22.76 -23.81
C LYS A 463 39.95 24.27 -23.85
N GLU A 464 38.71 24.75 -23.90
CA GLU A 464 38.37 26.17 -23.88
C GLU A 464 38.64 26.79 -22.51
N MET A 465 38.24 26.11 -21.44
CA MET A 465 38.61 26.41 -20.05
C MET A 465 40.14 26.42 -19.86
N GLU A 466 40.86 25.44 -20.41
CA GLU A 466 42.33 25.39 -20.39
C GLU A 466 42.97 26.56 -21.14
N LYS A 467 42.42 26.96 -22.29
CA LYS A 467 42.88 28.13 -23.06
C LYS A 467 42.58 29.45 -22.36
N SER A 468 41.41 29.60 -21.73
CA SER A 468 41.09 30.78 -20.91
C SER A 468 41.92 30.85 -19.63
N ASN A 469 42.32 29.68 -19.09
CA ASN A 469 43.24 29.56 -17.97
C ASN A 469 44.73 29.66 -18.39
N GLY A 470 45.04 30.52 -19.36
CA GLY A 470 46.40 30.85 -19.82
C GLY A 470 47.28 31.58 -18.79
N LEU A 471 46.95 31.51 -17.50
CA LEU A 471 47.73 32.01 -16.37
C LEU A 471 47.89 30.88 -15.33
N PRO A 472 49.08 30.70 -14.75
CA PRO A 472 49.43 29.47 -14.04
C PRO A 472 48.63 29.28 -12.74
N GLY A 473 47.87 28.18 -12.66
CA GLY A 473 47.31 27.68 -11.41
C GLY A 473 46.06 28.41 -10.90
N GLY A 474 45.22 28.93 -11.81
CA GLY A 474 43.89 29.45 -11.50
C GLY A 474 42.95 28.39 -10.91
N ARG A 475 43.09 28.10 -9.61
CA ARG A 475 42.10 27.34 -8.85
C ARG A 475 40.77 28.09 -8.93
N MET A 476 39.69 27.39 -9.30
CA MET A 476 38.33 27.88 -9.06
C MET A 476 38.25 28.42 -7.63
N GLN A 477 37.80 29.67 -7.48
CA GLN A 477 37.90 30.39 -6.22
C GLN A 477 37.13 29.61 -5.14
N ARG A 478 37.88 28.93 -4.27
CA ARG A 478 37.31 28.12 -3.19
C ARG A 478 36.62 29.10 -2.26
N ALA A 479 35.31 28.92 -2.05
CA ALA A 479 34.55 29.71 -1.09
C ALA A 479 35.36 29.82 0.21
N GLU A 480 35.52 31.04 0.71
CA GLU A 480 36.58 31.37 1.66
C GLU A 480 36.44 30.53 2.94
N PRO A 481 37.53 30.18 3.65
CA PRO A 481 37.47 29.30 4.82
C PRO A 481 36.68 29.82 6.03
N TRP A 482 36.01 30.98 5.92
CA TRP A 482 34.98 31.47 6.83
C TRP A 482 33.55 31.32 6.29
N GLN A 483 33.34 31.39 4.97
CA GLN A 483 32.05 31.08 4.33
C GLN A 483 31.70 29.60 4.53
N LEU A 484 32.68 28.71 4.33
CA LEU A 484 32.55 27.27 4.56
C LEU A 484 32.55 26.84 6.05
N ARG A 485 32.40 27.76 7.01
CA ARG A 485 32.23 27.42 8.45
C ARG A 485 30.78 27.39 8.91
N GLN A 486 29.86 27.95 8.12
CA GLN A 486 28.45 28.02 8.48
C GLN A 486 27.66 26.80 7.99
N GLU A 487 28.21 26.08 7.01
CA GLU A 487 27.72 24.79 6.52
C GLU A 487 28.70 23.68 6.89
N ASN A 488 28.19 22.47 7.15
CA ASN A 488 29.05 21.31 7.37
C ASN A 488 29.71 20.89 6.05
N SER A 489 30.93 21.39 5.77
CA SER A 489 31.66 21.13 4.52
C SER A 489 31.63 19.67 4.10
N ASP A 490 31.84 18.79 5.07
CA ASP A 490 32.00 17.35 4.84
C ASP A 490 30.65 16.69 4.56
N ALA A 491 29.55 17.23 5.12
CA ALA A 491 28.20 16.83 4.73
C ALA A 491 27.89 17.29 3.29
N VAL A 492 28.22 18.51 2.90
CA VAL A 492 28.03 19.00 1.52
C VAL A 492 28.86 18.19 0.53
N TRP A 493 30.10 17.80 0.87
CA TRP A 493 30.89 16.88 0.04
C TRP A 493 30.32 15.47 0.00
N ASN A 494 29.79 14.94 1.10
CA ASN A 494 29.13 13.63 1.14
C ASN A 494 27.83 13.62 0.32
N GLU A 495 26.99 14.65 0.42
CA GLU A 495 25.79 14.81 -0.41
C GLU A 495 26.15 14.98 -1.89
N LEU A 496 27.15 15.80 -2.22
CA LEU A 496 27.59 15.99 -3.60
C LEU A 496 28.27 14.72 -4.18
N ALA A 497 28.92 13.91 -3.34
CA ALA A 497 29.43 12.59 -3.73
C ALA A 497 28.29 11.57 -3.88
N TYR A 498 27.31 11.58 -2.97
CA TYR A 498 26.10 10.75 -3.04
C TYR A 498 25.31 11.05 -4.30
N LEU A 499 25.00 12.32 -4.58
CA LEU A 499 24.30 12.77 -5.79
C LEU A 499 25.08 12.46 -7.08
N LYS A 500 26.41 12.61 -7.10
CA LYS A 500 27.24 12.17 -8.23
C LYS A 500 27.18 10.65 -8.43
N ASN A 501 27.25 9.86 -7.36
CA ASN A 501 27.15 8.41 -7.42
C ASN A 501 25.74 7.95 -7.82
N LEU A 502 24.69 8.64 -7.36
CA LEU A 502 23.30 8.41 -7.71
C LEU A 502 23.04 8.75 -9.19
N THR A 503 23.49 9.92 -9.65
CA THR A 503 23.41 10.31 -11.07
C THR A 503 24.15 9.32 -11.96
N ARG A 504 25.33 8.83 -11.52
CA ARG A 504 26.06 7.79 -12.25
C ARG A 504 25.28 6.48 -12.29
N LYS A 505 24.75 6.00 -11.16
CA LYS A 505 23.91 4.80 -11.08
C LYS A 505 22.68 4.90 -11.98
N LEU A 506 21.89 5.96 -11.83
CA LEU A 506 20.70 6.24 -12.65
C LEU A 506 21.06 6.36 -14.14
N SER A 507 22.23 6.87 -14.51
CA SER A 507 22.67 6.90 -15.91
C SER A 507 23.02 5.51 -16.47
N THR A 508 23.63 4.63 -15.66
CA THR A 508 23.89 3.23 -16.05
C THR A 508 22.63 2.38 -16.05
N GLU A 509 21.73 2.59 -15.09
CA GLU A 509 20.43 1.92 -14.99
C GLU A 509 19.52 2.34 -16.15
N LYS A 510 19.46 3.64 -16.48
CA LYS A 510 18.76 4.14 -17.67
C LYS A 510 19.31 3.52 -18.96
N ALA A 511 20.63 3.50 -19.14
CA ALA A 511 21.23 2.91 -20.33
C ALA A 511 20.93 1.41 -20.44
N GLY A 512 20.98 0.67 -19.33
CA GLY A 512 20.60 -0.75 -19.26
C GLY A 512 19.13 -0.96 -19.62
N LEU A 513 18.21 -0.23 -18.99
CA LEU A 513 16.77 -0.30 -19.29
C LEU A 513 16.45 0.06 -20.75
N GLU A 514 17.15 1.03 -21.34
CA GLU A 514 16.99 1.36 -22.76
C GLU A 514 17.57 0.28 -23.70
N GLU A 515 18.56 -0.52 -23.28
CA GLU A 515 19.00 -1.70 -24.03
C GLU A 515 18.03 -2.89 -23.82
N GLU A 516 17.57 -3.14 -22.60
CA GLU A 516 16.56 -4.16 -22.28
C GLU A 516 15.25 -3.93 -23.03
N LEU A 517 14.74 -2.69 -23.10
CA LEU A 517 13.52 -2.36 -23.83
C LEU A 517 13.63 -2.62 -25.34
N ASP A 518 14.78 -2.33 -25.96
CA ASP A 518 14.97 -2.62 -27.39
C ASP A 518 15.25 -4.11 -27.65
N MET A 519 15.91 -4.83 -26.73
CA MET A 519 15.98 -6.30 -26.78
C MET A 519 14.60 -6.95 -26.65
N LEU A 520 13.76 -6.50 -25.72
CA LEU A 520 12.40 -7.02 -25.53
C LEU A 520 11.48 -6.71 -26.72
N ARG A 521 11.65 -5.57 -27.40
CA ARG A 521 10.94 -5.25 -28.65
C ARG A 521 11.31 -6.20 -29.78
N VAL A 522 12.61 -6.46 -29.95
CA VAL A 522 13.13 -7.43 -30.93
C VAL A 522 12.64 -8.85 -30.61
N GLN A 523 12.77 -9.28 -29.34
CA GLN A 523 12.29 -10.58 -28.87
C GLN A 523 10.80 -10.73 -29.14
N ALA A 524 9.96 -9.75 -28.76
CA ALA A 524 8.52 -9.81 -28.99
C ALA A 524 8.13 -9.79 -30.49
N ALA A 525 8.97 -9.23 -31.38
CA ALA A 525 8.74 -9.31 -32.82
C ALA A 525 9.11 -10.70 -33.38
N MET A 526 10.24 -11.26 -32.94
CA MET A 526 10.68 -12.62 -33.25
C MET A 526 9.68 -13.67 -32.70
N ASP A 527 9.16 -13.47 -31.49
CA ASP A 527 8.15 -14.34 -30.88
C ASP A 527 6.84 -14.33 -31.67
N ARG A 528 6.38 -13.18 -32.18
CA ARG A 528 5.19 -13.12 -33.07
C ARG A 528 5.42 -13.91 -34.35
N ALA A 529 6.62 -13.84 -34.92
CA ALA A 529 6.96 -14.59 -36.13
C ALA A 529 7.09 -16.10 -35.85
N THR A 530 7.83 -16.51 -34.82
CA THR A 530 8.01 -17.94 -34.47
C THR A 530 6.72 -18.61 -34.01
N VAL A 531 5.85 -17.89 -33.29
CA VAL A 531 4.51 -18.39 -32.96
C VAL A 531 3.68 -18.62 -34.24
N LYS A 532 3.80 -17.78 -35.27
CA LYS A 532 3.13 -18.02 -36.57
C LYS A 532 3.78 -19.14 -37.38
N GLU A 533 5.10 -19.33 -37.31
CA GLU A 533 5.80 -20.52 -37.85
C GLU A 533 5.27 -21.81 -37.22
N LEU A 534 5.14 -21.84 -35.88
CA LEU A 534 4.62 -22.99 -35.14
C LEU A 534 3.14 -23.27 -35.44
N HIS A 535 2.28 -22.25 -35.54
CA HIS A 535 0.89 -22.44 -35.99
C HIS A 535 0.82 -23.02 -37.41
N LEU A 536 1.68 -22.58 -38.32
CA LEU A 536 1.80 -23.13 -39.68
C LEU A 536 2.24 -24.60 -39.66
N CYS A 537 3.22 -24.98 -38.83
CA CYS A 537 3.62 -26.38 -38.67
C CYS A 537 2.48 -27.25 -38.14
N LEU A 538 1.82 -26.84 -37.04
CA LEU A 538 0.69 -27.57 -36.45
C LEU A 538 -0.51 -27.68 -37.40
N ALA A 539 -0.80 -26.64 -38.20
CA ALA A 539 -1.83 -26.69 -39.23
C ALA A 539 -1.49 -27.66 -40.37
N ASN A 540 -0.22 -27.75 -40.78
CA ASN A 540 0.23 -28.74 -41.75
C ASN A 540 0.17 -30.17 -41.20
N GLU A 541 0.62 -30.40 -39.97
CA GLU A 541 0.51 -31.70 -39.29
C GLU A 541 -0.95 -32.16 -39.15
N HIS A 542 -1.85 -31.25 -38.72
CA HIS A 542 -3.28 -31.54 -38.66
C HIS A 542 -3.86 -31.88 -40.05
N GLN A 543 -3.45 -31.17 -41.10
CA GLN A 543 -3.91 -31.44 -42.46
C GLN A 543 -3.34 -32.76 -43.01
N GLU A 544 -2.11 -33.13 -42.66
CA GLU A 544 -1.56 -34.46 -42.95
C GLU A 544 -2.29 -35.59 -42.22
N LEU A 545 -2.63 -35.40 -40.94
CA LEU A 545 -3.40 -36.37 -40.17
C LEU A 545 -4.80 -36.57 -40.76
N LEU A 546 -5.45 -35.49 -41.21
CA LEU A 546 -6.71 -35.58 -41.96
C LEU A 546 -6.55 -36.35 -43.28
N HIS A 547 -5.47 -36.14 -44.03
CA HIS A 547 -5.20 -36.94 -45.24
C HIS A 547 -4.96 -38.42 -44.91
N LYS A 548 -4.16 -38.74 -43.88
CA LYS A 548 -3.88 -40.12 -43.45
C LYS A 548 -5.16 -40.86 -43.03
N VAL A 549 -6.05 -40.23 -42.26
CA VAL A 549 -7.35 -40.80 -41.87
C VAL A 549 -8.29 -41.00 -43.08
N VAL A 550 -8.17 -40.18 -44.13
CA VAL A 550 -8.93 -40.35 -45.38
C VAL A 550 -8.35 -41.49 -46.23
N GLU A 551 -7.02 -41.63 -46.32
CA GLU A 551 -6.37 -42.76 -47.01
C GLU A 551 -6.68 -44.09 -46.32
N GLU A 552 -6.58 -44.16 -44.98
CA GLU A 552 -6.95 -45.34 -44.19
C GLU A 552 -8.42 -45.76 -44.39
N ARG A 553 -9.34 -44.80 -44.61
CA ARG A 553 -10.73 -45.08 -44.98
C ARG A 553 -10.93 -45.52 -46.44
N GLN A 554 -9.98 -45.27 -47.34
CA GLN A 554 -10.05 -45.69 -48.75
C GLN A 554 -9.43 -47.07 -49.02
N VAL A 555 -8.62 -47.61 -48.09
CA VAL A 555 -8.13 -49.00 -48.18
C VAL A 555 -9.30 -49.97 -47.97
N LYS A 556 -9.84 -50.47 -49.08
CA LYS A 556 -11.01 -51.37 -49.10
C LYS A 556 -10.74 -52.64 -48.28
N SER A 557 -11.58 -52.87 -47.27
CA SER A 557 -11.50 -53.99 -46.34
C SER A 557 -11.71 -55.36 -47.01
N SER A 558 -10.76 -56.29 -46.88
CA SER A 558 -10.87 -57.62 -47.50
C SER A 558 -10.30 -58.81 -46.70
N THR A 559 -10.52 -58.88 -45.38
CA THR A 559 -10.62 -60.17 -44.66
C THR A 559 -11.30 -60.01 -43.28
N PRO A 560 -12.38 -60.76 -42.95
CA PRO A 560 -12.93 -60.79 -41.61
C PRO A 560 -12.33 -61.93 -40.76
N LYS A 561 -11.67 -61.61 -39.65
CA LYS A 561 -11.25 -62.61 -38.64
C LYS A 561 -11.42 -62.07 -37.21
N LYS A 562 -12.54 -62.47 -36.58
CA LYS A 562 -12.87 -62.43 -35.14
C LYS A 562 -12.30 -61.24 -34.34
N LEU A 563 -13.04 -60.13 -34.34
CA LEU A 563 -12.75 -58.94 -33.52
C LEU A 563 -13.61 -58.84 -32.24
N SER A 564 -14.29 -59.89 -31.75
CA SER A 564 -15.23 -59.76 -30.62
C SER A 564 -14.60 -59.15 -29.36
N VAL A 565 -13.45 -59.66 -28.92
CA VAL A 565 -12.76 -59.22 -27.68
C VAL A 565 -12.09 -57.84 -27.82
N SER A 566 -11.81 -57.37 -29.05
CA SER A 566 -11.35 -56.00 -29.28
C SER A 566 -12.53 -55.04 -29.53
N SER A 567 -13.64 -55.52 -30.10
CA SER A 567 -14.86 -54.74 -30.32
C SER A 567 -15.47 -54.31 -29.00
N GLU A 568 -15.64 -55.22 -28.02
CA GLU A 568 -16.14 -54.85 -26.69
C GLU A 568 -15.22 -53.83 -26.00
N ARG A 569 -13.90 -54.00 -26.14
CA ARG A 569 -12.91 -53.09 -25.52
C ARG A 569 -12.87 -51.72 -26.23
N MET A 570 -13.09 -51.69 -27.54
CA MET A 570 -13.21 -50.50 -28.36
C MET A 570 -14.54 -49.78 -28.09
N GLU A 571 -15.64 -50.52 -27.95
CA GLU A 571 -16.97 -49.99 -27.59
C GLU A 571 -17.00 -49.45 -26.16
N GLN A 572 -16.29 -50.09 -25.21
CA GLN A 572 -16.02 -49.53 -23.89
C GLN A 572 -15.19 -48.24 -23.99
N SER A 573 -14.21 -48.17 -24.91
CA SER A 573 -13.44 -46.94 -25.14
C SER A 573 -14.29 -45.83 -25.77
N PHE A 574 -15.20 -46.14 -26.71
CA PHE A 574 -16.15 -45.17 -27.27
C PHE A 574 -17.14 -44.68 -26.22
N LYS A 575 -17.74 -45.57 -25.42
CA LYS A 575 -18.61 -45.19 -24.29
C LYS A 575 -17.86 -44.34 -23.25
N LYS A 576 -16.53 -44.53 -23.11
CA LYS A 576 -15.69 -43.68 -22.26
C LYS A 576 -15.36 -42.33 -22.91
N ILE A 577 -15.13 -42.29 -24.22
CA ILE A 577 -14.95 -41.07 -25.02
C ILE A 577 -16.24 -40.24 -24.96
N GLU A 578 -17.41 -40.81 -25.24
CA GLU A 578 -18.70 -40.13 -25.08
C GLU A 578 -18.92 -39.58 -23.66
N GLN A 579 -18.48 -40.30 -22.62
CA GLN A 579 -18.57 -39.81 -21.24
C GLN A 579 -17.61 -38.62 -20.99
N LEU A 580 -16.45 -38.60 -21.65
CA LEU A 580 -15.52 -37.49 -21.59
C LEU A 580 -15.99 -36.31 -22.45
N GLU A 581 -16.58 -36.54 -23.61
CA GLU A 581 -17.21 -35.53 -24.46
C GLU A 581 -18.38 -34.85 -23.76
N ARG A 582 -19.29 -35.62 -23.14
CA ARG A 582 -20.38 -35.05 -22.32
C ARG A 582 -19.87 -34.24 -21.12
N ARG A 583 -18.73 -34.62 -20.53
CA ARG A 583 -18.08 -33.85 -19.45
C ARG A 583 -17.34 -32.62 -19.98
N MET A 584 -16.76 -32.70 -21.17
CA MET A 584 -16.10 -31.59 -21.85
C MET A 584 -17.13 -30.53 -22.23
N LEU A 585 -18.25 -30.92 -22.84
CA LEU A 585 -19.39 -30.05 -23.12
C LEU A 585 -19.97 -29.43 -21.84
N SER A 586 -20.18 -30.21 -20.77
CA SER A 586 -20.62 -29.67 -19.47
C SER A 586 -19.63 -28.67 -18.85
N LEU A 587 -18.33 -28.89 -19.02
CA LEU A 587 -17.29 -27.94 -18.56
C LEU A 587 -17.17 -26.73 -19.49
N GLU A 588 -17.41 -26.90 -20.80
CA GLU A 588 -17.50 -25.81 -21.76
C GLU A 588 -18.70 -24.91 -21.41
N GLU A 589 -19.89 -25.48 -21.21
CA GLU A 589 -21.09 -24.81 -20.69
C GLU A 589 -20.82 -24.08 -19.35
N GLU A 590 -20.15 -24.72 -18.38
CA GLU A 590 -19.71 -24.05 -17.13
C GLU A 590 -18.72 -22.88 -17.39
N THR A 591 -17.86 -22.96 -18.40
CA THR A 591 -16.99 -21.84 -18.81
C THR A 591 -17.68 -20.80 -19.70
N GLU A 592 -18.87 -21.08 -20.22
CA GLU A 592 -19.74 -20.11 -20.90
C GLU A 592 -20.48 -19.30 -19.83
N THR A 593 -21.12 -19.95 -18.87
CA THR A 593 -21.82 -19.26 -17.76
C THR A 593 -20.86 -18.45 -16.89
N LEU A 594 -19.69 -18.97 -16.52
CA LEU A 594 -18.66 -18.20 -15.79
C LEU A 594 -18.09 -17.01 -16.59
N ARG A 595 -18.23 -17.02 -17.91
CA ARG A 595 -17.83 -15.91 -18.79
C ARG A 595 -18.91 -14.84 -18.85
N GLU A 596 -20.17 -15.25 -18.95
CA GLU A 596 -21.34 -14.38 -18.86
C GLU A 596 -21.46 -13.72 -17.48
N GLU A 597 -21.30 -14.47 -16.38
CA GLU A 597 -21.24 -13.93 -15.01
C GLU A 597 -20.12 -12.90 -14.86
N LYS A 598 -18.94 -13.19 -15.42
CA LYS A 598 -17.80 -12.25 -15.42
C LYS A 598 -18.10 -10.99 -16.23
N GLU A 599 -18.83 -11.10 -17.35
CA GLU A 599 -19.22 -9.96 -18.18
C GLU A 599 -20.28 -9.09 -17.46
N GLN A 600 -21.29 -9.71 -16.86
CA GLN A 600 -22.28 -9.04 -15.98
C GLN A 600 -21.61 -8.35 -14.78
N LEU A 601 -20.62 -8.99 -14.14
CA LEU A 601 -19.83 -8.38 -13.06
C LEU A 601 -18.94 -7.22 -13.53
N LEU A 602 -18.50 -7.22 -14.79
CA LEU A 602 -17.80 -6.08 -15.39
C LEU A 602 -18.77 -4.93 -15.68
N GLU A 603 -19.95 -5.20 -16.24
CA GLU A 603 -20.97 -4.19 -16.48
C GLU A 603 -21.47 -3.57 -15.17
N ALA A 604 -21.79 -4.37 -14.15
CA ALA A 604 -22.17 -3.89 -12.82
C ALA A 604 -21.05 -3.08 -12.14
N LYS A 605 -19.78 -3.43 -12.36
CA LYS A 605 -18.62 -2.65 -11.90
C LYS A 605 -18.50 -1.32 -12.64
N GLU A 606 -18.76 -1.29 -13.95
CA GLU A 606 -18.81 -0.04 -14.70
C GLU A 606 -19.98 0.83 -14.24
N ASP A 607 -21.17 0.29 -14.01
CA ASP A 607 -22.29 1.06 -13.46
C ASP A 607 -22.00 1.57 -12.05
N LEU A 608 -21.34 0.79 -11.19
CA LEU A 608 -20.86 1.29 -9.91
C LEU A 608 -19.87 2.45 -10.09
N ALA A 609 -18.94 2.37 -11.05
CA ALA A 609 -18.02 3.46 -11.36
C ALA A 609 -18.76 4.70 -11.92
N ARG A 610 -19.73 4.53 -12.82
CA ARG A 610 -20.61 5.59 -13.36
C ARG A 610 -21.39 6.26 -12.21
N ASN A 611 -21.94 5.48 -11.28
CA ASN A 611 -22.61 5.96 -10.06
C ASN A 611 -21.66 6.75 -9.14
N CYS A 612 -20.47 6.23 -8.84
CA CYS A 612 -19.45 6.92 -8.05
C CYS A 612 -19.02 8.26 -8.70
N CYS A 613 -18.89 8.31 -10.03
CA CYS A 613 -18.61 9.54 -10.76
C CYS A 613 -19.75 10.56 -10.64
N ARG A 614 -21.03 10.14 -10.75
CA ARG A 614 -22.17 11.06 -10.50
C ARG A 614 -22.18 11.56 -9.07
N LEU A 615 -22.01 10.69 -8.08
CA LEU A 615 -21.99 11.05 -6.66
C LEU A 615 -20.88 12.06 -6.34
N LYS A 616 -19.68 11.84 -6.88
CA LYS A 616 -18.56 12.79 -6.77
C LYS A 616 -18.91 14.14 -7.39
N ALA A 617 -19.47 14.15 -8.61
CA ALA A 617 -19.90 15.40 -9.26
C ALA A 617 -20.99 16.15 -8.45
N SER A 618 -21.93 15.45 -7.82
CA SER A 618 -22.91 16.08 -6.94
C SER A 618 -22.30 16.64 -5.64
N LEU A 619 -21.32 15.95 -5.04
CA LEU A 619 -20.62 16.45 -3.85
C LEU A 619 -19.76 17.69 -4.19
N ASP A 620 -19.08 17.68 -5.33
CA ASP A 620 -18.29 18.83 -5.78
C ASP A 620 -19.19 20.01 -6.23
N HIS A 621 -20.42 19.74 -6.70
CA HIS A 621 -21.44 20.77 -6.92
C HIS A 621 -22.00 21.35 -5.61
N LEU A 622 -22.29 20.53 -4.61
CA LEU A 622 -22.72 21.00 -3.29
C LEU A 622 -21.64 21.88 -2.64
N ARG A 623 -20.38 21.46 -2.67
CA ARG A 623 -19.23 22.25 -2.20
C ARG A 623 -19.10 23.62 -2.87
N THR A 624 -19.29 23.69 -4.19
CA THR A 624 -19.26 24.98 -4.90
C THR A 624 -20.47 25.85 -4.55
N GLN A 625 -21.64 25.26 -4.30
CA GLN A 625 -22.82 25.97 -3.81
C GLN A 625 -22.67 26.46 -2.36
N GLU A 626 -21.98 25.70 -1.50
CA GLU A 626 -21.63 26.08 -0.12
C GLU A 626 -20.61 27.23 -0.12
N ALA A 627 -19.52 27.12 -0.88
CA ALA A 627 -18.54 28.19 -1.02
C ALA A 627 -19.17 29.52 -1.49
N VAL A 628 -20.07 29.48 -2.49
CA VAL A 628 -20.79 30.67 -2.95
C VAL A 628 -21.73 31.24 -1.87
N ARG A 629 -22.33 30.41 -1.00
CA ARG A 629 -23.10 30.90 0.16
C ARG A 629 -22.21 31.54 1.22
N GLU A 630 -21.04 30.97 1.49
CA GLU A 630 -20.07 31.54 2.43
C GLU A 630 -19.49 32.87 1.93
N GLU A 631 -19.10 32.95 0.65
CA GLU A 631 -18.67 34.21 0.02
C GLU A 631 -19.77 35.27 0.07
N ALA A 632 -21.03 34.91 -0.21
CA ALA A 632 -22.16 35.83 -0.11
C ALA A 632 -22.42 36.30 1.33
N ALA A 633 -22.28 35.42 2.32
CA ALA A 633 -22.42 35.77 3.74
C ALA A 633 -21.27 36.69 4.21
N GLN A 634 -20.03 36.41 3.79
CA GLN A 634 -18.86 37.26 4.06
C GLN A 634 -19.01 38.65 3.42
N ALA A 635 -19.47 38.72 2.17
CA ALA A 635 -19.76 39.99 1.49
C ALA A 635 -20.86 40.81 2.20
N GLN A 636 -21.91 40.14 2.71
CA GLN A 636 -22.94 40.80 3.51
C GLN A 636 -22.40 41.31 4.87
N ALA A 637 -21.56 40.53 5.54
CA ALA A 637 -20.93 40.93 6.80
C ALA A 637 -20.00 42.15 6.61
N LEU A 638 -19.18 42.16 5.56
CA LEU A 638 -18.34 43.31 5.20
C LEU A 638 -19.19 44.55 4.87
N ALA A 639 -20.27 44.40 4.10
CA ALA A 639 -21.17 45.50 3.79
C ALA A 639 -21.95 46.03 5.02
N GLN A 640 -22.15 45.22 6.06
CA GLN A 640 -22.66 45.68 7.35
C GLN A 640 -21.56 46.42 8.15
N GLU A 641 -20.34 45.91 8.17
CA GLU A 641 -19.22 46.57 8.86
C GLU A 641 -18.92 47.95 8.25
N GLU A 642 -18.95 48.09 6.93
CA GLU A 642 -18.78 49.39 6.26
C GLU A 642 -19.88 50.40 6.61
N ARG A 643 -21.13 49.94 6.76
CA ARG A 643 -22.23 50.80 7.24
C ARG A 643 -21.97 51.28 8.67
N HIS A 644 -21.61 50.37 9.57
CA HIS A 644 -21.31 50.73 10.96
C HIS A 644 -20.08 51.64 11.08
N ARG A 645 -19.03 51.44 10.27
CA ARG A 645 -17.90 52.37 10.16
C ARG A 645 -18.36 53.77 9.70
N GLY A 646 -19.27 53.84 8.73
CA GLY A 646 -19.89 55.09 8.28
C GLY A 646 -20.73 55.79 9.36
N GLU A 647 -21.52 55.02 10.12
CA GLU A 647 -22.30 55.52 11.27
C GLU A 647 -21.41 56.07 12.38
N ILE A 648 -20.30 55.39 12.70
CA ILE A 648 -19.30 55.85 13.68
C ILE A 648 -18.71 57.19 13.23
N VAL A 649 -18.24 57.32 11.98
CA VAL A 649 -17.68 58.57 11.46
C VAL A 649 -18.72 59.71 11.47
N ALA A 650 -19.99 59.42 11.19
CA ALA A 650 -21.07 60.41 11.28
C ALA A 650 -21.36 60.85 12.74
N LEU A 651 -21.24 59.94 13.71
CA LEU A 651 -21.35 60.26 15.14
C LEU A 651 -20.15 61.06 15.65
N GLU A 652 -18.92 60.72 15.23
CA GLU A 652 -17.72 61.49 15.52
C GLU A 652 -17.81 62.92 14.95
N ALA A 653 -18.30 63.07 13.71
CA ALA A 653 -18.55 64.37 13.10
C ALA A 653 -19.53 65.22 13.93
N ARG A 654 -20.65 64.62 14.38
CA ARG A 654 -21.64 65.26 15.27
C ARG A 654 -21.04 65.63 16.63
N MET A 655 -20.22 64.77 17.23
CA MET A 655 -19.51 65.07 18.49
C MET A 655 -18.49 66.20 18.31
N SER A 656 -17.82 66.29 17.15
CA SER A 656 -16.95 67.42 16.83
C SER A 656 -17.75 68.73 16.71
N ALA A 657 -18.98 68.68 16.21
CA ALA A 657 -19.86 69.84 16.06
C ALA A 657 -20.37 70.34 17.42
N SER A 658 -20.89 69.45 18.28
CA SER A 658 -21.33 69.81 19.63
C SER A 658 -20.15 70.32 20.49
N HIS A 659 -18.94 69.79 20.32
CA HIS A 659 -17.75 70.35 20.99
C HIS A 659 -17.39 71.77 20.49
N LYS A 660 -17.57 72.06 19.20
CA LYS A 660 -17.47 73.42 18.62
C LYS A 660 -18.57 74.36 19.12
N GLU A 661 -19.71 73.84 19.59
CA GLU A 661 -20.79 74.63 20.20
C GLU A 661 -20.55 74.87 21.68
N ILE A 662 -20.16 73.85 22.45
CA ILE A 662 -19.75 73.96 23.86
C ILE A 662 -18.63 74.98 24.02
N THR A 663 -17.65 74.99 23.11
CA THR A 663 -16.56 75.99 23.14
C THR A 663 -17.03 77.41 22.80
N LYS A 664 -18.00 77.60 21.88
CA LYS A 664 -18.65 78.92 21.66
C LYS A 664 -19.42 79.39 22.90
N LEU A 665 -20.21 78.52 23.52
CA LEU A 665 -20.95 78.82 24.76
C LEU A 665 -20.00 79.14 25.92
N HIS A 666 -18.87 78.43 26.02
CA HIS A 666 -17.82 78.73 27.00
C HIS A 666 -17.20 80.11 26.77
N GLN A 667 -16.92 80.50 25.51
CA GLN A 667 -16.43 81.84 25.17
C GLN A 667 -17.46 82.94 25.48
N GLN A 668 -18.75 82.71 25.21
CA GLN A 668 -19.84 83.62 25.62
C GLN A 668 -19.92 83.77 27.15
N LEU A 669 -19.80 82.67 27.89
CA LEU A 669 -19.79 82.68 29.35
C LEU A 669 -18.54 83.39 29.93
N LEU A 670 -17.39 83.36 29.24
CA LEU A 670 -16.24 84.19 29.58
C LEU A 670 -16.51 85.68 29.34
N LYS A 671 -17.14 86.06 28.22
CA LYS A 671 -17.53 87.46 27.96
C LYS A 671 -18.49 87.99 29.02
N LEU A 672 -19.54 87.25 29.34
CA LEU A 672 -20.48 87.60 30.42
C LEU A 672 -19.77 87.72 31.79
N ARG A 673 -18.77 86.89 32.07
CA ARG A 673 -17.94 87.03 33.29
C ARG A 673 -17.06 88.30 33.27
N GLN A 674 -16.54 88.70 32.11
CA GLN A 674 -15.80 89.95 31.96
C GLN A 674 -16.71 91.17 32.12
N GLU A 675 -17.89 91.16 31.50
CA GLU A 675 -18.93 92.20 31.62
C GLU A 675 -19.42 92.35 33.06
N LEU A 676 -19.73 91.25 33.75
CA LEU A 676 -20.06 91.26 35.18
C LEU A 676 -18.89 91.71 36.06
N GLY A 677 -17.65 91.51 35.63
CA GLY A 677 -16.45 92.06 36.24
C GLY A 677 -16.35 93.58 36.10
N ILE A 678 -16.61 94.10 34.89
CA ILE A 678 -16.65 95.53 34.58
C ILE A 678 -17.78 96.22 35.36
N LEU A 679 -18.98 95.64 35.39
CA LEU A 679 -20.12 96.17 36.16
C LEU A 679 -19.83 96.18 37.66
N ARG A 680 -19.13 95.16 38.19
CA ARG A 680 -18.68 95.13 39.59
C ARG A 680 -17.65 96.21 39.88
N ALA A 681 -16.64 96.38 39.01
CA ALA A 681 -15.65 97.43 39.13
C ALA A 681 -16.26 98.83 39.03
N ALA A 682 -17.23 99.05 38.12
CA ALA A 682 -17.96 100.31 38.00
C ALA A 682 -18.80 100.61 39.25
N ARG A 683 -19.55 99.63 39.77
CA ARG A 683 -20.27 99.75 41.04
C ARG A 683 -19.33 100.14 42.18
N ASP A 684 -18.19 99.47 42.28
CA ASP A 684 -17.24 99.68 43.38
C ASP A 684 -16.47 101.02 43.22
N PHE A 685 -16.24 101.49 41.99
CA PHE A 685 -15.78 102.84 41.68
C PHE A 685 -16.78 103.92 42.13
N TYR A 686 -18.08 103.78 41.80
CA TYR A 686 -19.11 104.70 42.30
C TYR A 686 -19.24 104.66 43.82
N LYS A 687 -19.12 103.48 44.44
CA LYS A 687 -19.16 103.30 45.88
C LYS A 687 -17.99 103.99 46.60
N ASN A 688 -16.80 103.94 46.00
CA ASN A 688 -15.62 104.66 46.51
C ASN A 688 -15.70 106.17 46.24
N ARG A 689 -16.35 106.61 45.16
CA ARG A 689 -16.58 108.04 44.85
C ARG A 689 -17.63 108.69 45.75
N ALA A 690 -18.53 107.91 46.35
CA ALA A 690 -19.51 108.38 47.32
C ALA A 690 -18.93 108.67 48.72
N LEU A 691 -17.66 108.32 48.97
CA LEU A 691 -16.95 108.57 50.23
C LEU A 691 -15.86 109.62 50.02
N GLY A 692 -16.19 110.89 50.28
CA GLY A 692 -15.26 112.01 50.14
C GLY A 692 -14.07 111.94 51.12
N PRO A 693 -12.90 112.49 50.76
CA PRO A 693 -11.67 112.31 51.53
C PRO A 693 -11.60 113.22 52.77
N ALA A 694 -11.99 112.69 53.93
CA ALA A 694 -11.77 113.30 55.24
C ALA A 694 -10.52 112.71 55.94
N ARG A 695 -9.82 113.53 56.73
CA ARG A 695 -8.48 113.21 57.27
C ARG A 695 -8.50 112.35 58.54
N ALA A 696 -7.42 111.58 58.66
CA ALA A 696 -6.70 111.14 59.87
C ALA A 696 -7.36 111.39 61.25
N GLY A 697 -7.59 110.30 61.98
CA GLY A 697 -7.87 110.28 63.42
C GLY A 697 -7.97 108.83 63.90
N GLY A 698 -6.92 108.30 64.52
CA GLY A 698 -6.99 107.03 65.23
C GLY A 698 -7.11 107.26 66.73
N ILE A 699 -7.82 106.38 67.45
CA ILE A 699 -7.73 106.05 68.89
C ILE A 699 -8.98 105.23 69.31
N THR A 700 -8.73 104.12 69.99
CA THR A 700 -9.48 103.34 71.03
C THR A 700 -10.95 103.71 71.39
N CYS A 701 -11.84 102.81 71.86
CA CYS A 701 -11.79 101.35 72.10
C CYS A 701 -13.15 100.74 72.57
N ASN A 702 -13.24 99.40 72.50
CA ASN A 702 -13.89 98.46 73.45
C ASN A 702 -15.41 98.46 73.76
N ILE A 703 -15.81 97.30 74.31
CA ILE A 703 -17.08 96.90 74.98
C ILE A 703 -18.09 96.19 74.07
N SER A 704 -18.64 95.00 74.36
CA SER A 704 -18.26 93.78 75.10
C SER A 704 -19.51 92.88 75.14
N SER A 705 -19.38 91.60 74.77
CA SER A 705 -19.81 90.41 75.55
C SER A 705 -20.53 89.31 74.74
N LYS A 706 -20.29 88.05 75.16
CA LYS A 706 -21.12 86.82 74.96
C LYS A 706 -21.38 86.41 73.47
N VAL A 707 -21.07 85.20 72.96
CA VAL A 707 -20.99 83.85 73.57
C VAL A 707 -19.96 82.93 72.85
N LYS A 708 -19.10 82.28 73.66
CA LYS A 708 -18.45 80.95 73.55
C LYS A 708 -18.05 80.33 72.16
N PHE A 709 -16.73 80.31 71.96
CA PHE A 709 -15.87 79.20 71.49
C PHE A 709 -16.00 78.58 70.07
N LYS A 710 -14.91 78.73 69.30
CA LYS A 710 -14.42 77.79 68.29
C LYS A 710 -13.02 77.27 68.66
N THR A 711 -12.79 75.99 68.43
CA THR A 711 -11.48 75.32 68.27
C THR A 711 -11.69 74.20 67.22
N THR A 712 -10.72 73.75 66.43
CA THR A 712 -9.25 73.74 66.60
C THR A 712 -8.51 74.23 65.32
N ARG A 713 -7.17 74.35 65.34
CA ARG A 713 -6.34 75.04 64.33
C ARG A 713 -5.64 74.12 63.31
N LEU A 714 -5.68 74.53 62.04
CA LEU A 714 -4.58 74.66 61.05
C LEU A 714 -3.35 73.70 61.10
N ARG A 715 -3.12 72.94 60.01
CA ARG A 715 -1.90 73.02 59.15
C ARG A 715 -1.99 72.10 57.90
N GLY A 716 -1.18 72.40 56.88
CA GLY A 716 -0.76 71.52 55.77
C GLY A 716 0.73 71.85 55.46
N PRO A 717 1.26 71.69 54.22
CA PRO A 717 0.84 70.89 53.05
C PRO A 717 2.01 70.09 52.39
N LEU A 718 1.78 69.43 51.22
CA LEU A 718 2.79 68.88 50.26
C LEU A 718 3.64 67.65 50.75
N ARG A 719 4.20 66.73 49.92
CA ARG A 719 4.17 66.43 48.45
C ARG A 719 4.67 64.97 48.16
N GLN A 720 4.38 64.44 46.96
CA GLN A 720 4.95 63.22 46.30
C GLN A 720 4.42 61.84 46.81
N ARG A 721 4.44 60.72 46.05
CA ARG A 721 4.96 60.43 44.68
C ARG A 721 4.24 59.23 43.99
N SER A 722 4.27 59.21 42.65
CA SER A 722 4.16 58.04 41.74
C SER A 722 2.78 57.44 41.38
N HIS A 723 2.72 56.86 40.18
CA HIS A 723 1.52 56.34 39.49
C HIS A 723 1.28 54.84 39.74
N ARG A 724 0.04 54.38 39.50
CA ARG A 724 -0.18 53.17 38.67
C ARG A 724 -1.47 53.32 37.83
N THR A 725 -1.43 52.82 36.60
CA THR A 725 -2.51 52.94 35.60
C THR A 725 -3.50 51.78 35.68
N VAL A 726 -4.80 52.06 35.57
CA VAL A 726 -5.87 51.10 35.20
C VAL A 726 -6.85 51.83 34.26
N SER A 727 -7.40 51.12 33.27
CA SER A 727 -8.19 51.71 32.18
C SER A 727 -9.68 51.88 32.55
N PRO A 728 -10.37 52.93 32.07
CA PRO A 728 -11.82 53.05 32.21
C PRO A 728 -12.54 52.29 31.08
N ASN A 729 -13.54 51.48 31.44
CA ASN A 729 -14.51 50.95 30.47
C ASN A 729 -15.81 50.49 31.18
N GLN A 730 -16.88 51.27 31.02
CA GLN A 730 -18.27 50.81 30.88
C GLN A 730 -19.15 52.06 30.66
N ALA A 731 -19.87 52.08 29.54
CA ALA A 731 -20.74 53.20 29.16
C ALA A 731 -22.21 52.87 29.45
N ILE A 732 -23.01 53.92 29.65
CA ILE A 732 -24.44 53.81 29.93
C ILE A 732 -25.19 53.48 28.63
N SER A 733 -25.96 52.39 28.63
CA SER A 733 -27.01 52.15 27.64
C SER A 733 -28.35 52.64 28.17
N TRP A 734 -29.20 53.20 27.30
CA TRP A 734 -30.67 53.01 27.33
C TRP A 734 -31.37 53.65 26.12
N GLN A 735 -32.43 52.95 25.68
CA GLN A 735 -33.51 53.32 24.77
C GLN A 735 -33.25 53.32 23.25
N GLY A 736 -34.19 52.67 22.55
CA GLY A 736 -34.42 52.74 21.11
C GLY A 736 -35.93 52.74 20.82
N ARG A 737 -36.32 52.74 19.55
CA ARG A 737 -37.71 52.56 19.09
C ARG A 737 -37.75 51.91 17.70
N SER A 738 -38.64 50.95 17.50
CA SER A 738 -39.26 50.60 16.20
C SER A 738 -40.46 49.67 16.46
N PRO A 739 -41.68 49.96 15.97
CA PRO A 739 -42.86 49.11 16.15
C PRO A 739 -43.33 48.38 14.87
N SER A 740 -43.75 47.11 15.05
CA SER A 740 -44.85 46.39 14.38
C SER A 740 -45.06 46.42 12.84
N THR A 741 -45.15 45.22 12.24
CA THR A 741 -46.16 44.85 11.21
C THR A 741 -46.38 43.32 11.16
N THR A 742 -47.65 42.89 11.01
CA THR A 742 -48.23 41.66 10.39
C THR A 742 -47.42 40.34 10.29
N LYS A 743 -47.88 39.11 10.61
CA LYS A 743 -49.21 38.41 10.77
C LYS A 743 -49.49 37.37 9.66
N ASP A 744 -49.87 36.16 10.10
CA ASP A 744 -50.56 35.03 9.45
C ASP A 744 -49.85 34.06 8.47
N GLU A 745 -50.44 32.85 8.43
CA GLU A 745 -50.29 31.70 7.50
C GLU A 745 -48.93 30.96 7.52
N TRP A 746 -48.84 29.62 7.65
CA TRP A 746 -49.81 28.55 7.37
C TRP A 746 -49.91 27.49 8.49
N GLU A 747 -51.07 26.83 8.61
CA GLU A 747 -51.29 25.57 9.33
C GLU A 747 -51.66 24.42 8.36
N ASP A 748 -51.46 23.19 8.84
CA ASP A 748 -51.99 21.89 8.39
C ASP A 748 -51.75 21.39 6.94
N MET A 749 -51.14 20.21 6.86
CA MET A 749 -51.42 19.13 5.91
C MET A 749 -50.80 17.86 6.50
N SER A 750 -51.62 16.84 6.74
CA SER A 750 -51.29 15.66 7.55
C SER A 750 -51.64 14.36 6.82
N ILE A 751 -51.03 13.22 7.23
CA ILE A 751 -51.31 11.83 6.76
C ILE A 751 -50.86 11.58 5.29
N ASP A 752 -50.33 10.45 4.81
CA ASP A 752 -50.24 9.00 5.16
C ASP A 752 -48.81 8.50 4.75
N SER A 753 -48.19 7.33 5.06
CA SER A 753 -48.54 6.04 5.69
C SER A 753 -47.30 5.39 6.37
N ASP A 754 -47.46 4.18 6.93
CA ASP A 754 -46.45 3.37 7.65
C ASP A 754 -45.32 2.72 6.81
N SER A 755 -44.15 2.51 7.44
CA SER A 755 -43.61 1.13 7.64
C SER A 755 -42.52 1.01 8.74
N GLY A 756 -42.86 0.42 9.88
CA GLY A 756 -41.94 -0.45 10.65
C GLY A 756 -41.07 0.13 11.80
N GLU A 757 -41.22 -0.51 12.96
CA GLU A 757 -40.17 -0.84 13.96
C GLU A 757 -39.54 0.28 14.83
N GLU A 758 -40.29 0.61 15.88
CA GLU A 758 -39.88 0.94 17.26
C GLU A 758 -38.37 0.97 17.62
N TYR A 759 -37.91 2.12 18.14
CA TYR A 759 -36.87 2.18 19.17
C TYR A 759 -37.25 3.26 20.21
N SER A 760 -37.37 2.87 21.49
CA SER A 760 -37.80 3.77 22.58
C SER A 760 -36.62 4.28 23.42
N ASP A 761 -36.72 5.52 23.91
CA ASP A 761 -35.74 6.14 24.80
C ASP A 761 -36.30 6.36 26.24
N SER A 762 -35.35 6.41 27.18
CA SER A 762 -35.35 6.78 28.61
C SER A 762 -36.61 7.38 29.28
N LEU A 763 -36.85 7.02 30.57
CA LEU A 763 -36.56 7.91 31.73
C LEU A 763 -37.00 7.36 33.13
N ASN A 764 -36.05 7.42 34.08
CA ASN A 764 -36.14 7.73 35.54
C ASN A 764 -37.16 7.07 36.52
N GLY A 765 -36.63 6.60 37.67
CA GLY A 765 -37.36 6.37 38.93
C GLY A 765 -36.44 5.95 40.10
N VAL A 766 -36.48 6.64 41.24
CA VAL A 766 -35.48 6.55 42.34
C VAL A 766 -36.16 6.82 43.69
N PRO A 767 -36.05 5.96 44.74
CA PRO A 767 -35.02 6.20 45.80
C PRO A 767 -34.60 4.99 46.69
N SER A 768 -33.74 5.30 47.69
CA SER A 768 -33.63 4.67 49.03
C SER A 768 -32.85 3.35 49.29
N ARG A 769 -31.79 3.49 50.12
CA ARG A 769 -31.22 2.59 51.16
C ARG A 769 -31.58 1.08 51.10
N THR A 770 -30.64 0.13 51.17
CA THR A 770 -29.82 -0.11 52.39
C THR A 770 -28.59 -1.05 52.18
N ARG A 771 -27.40 -0.55 52.54
CA ARG A 771 -26.22 -1.22 53.16
C ARG A 771 -25.89 -2.74 52.92
N THR A 772 -24.67 -2.95 52.40
CA THR A 772 -23.63 -3.97 52.76
C THR A 772 -23.18 -5.05 51.75
N TYR A 773 -21.87 -5.31 51.83
CA TYR A 773 -21.08 -6.50 51.46
C TYR A 773 -20.66 -6.86 50.02
N ARG A 774 -19.32 -6.88 49.87
CA ARG A 774 -18.48 -7.95 49.24
C ARG A 774 -18.24 -7.92 47.72
N ARG A 775 -17.30 -7.04 47.34
CA ARG A 775 -16.07 -7.35 46.57
C ARG A 775 -16.15 -8.60 45.66
N ARG A 776 -16.34 -8.41 44.36
CA ARG A 776 -16.28 -9.48 43.35
C ARG A 776 -15.04 -9.33 42.46
N ALA A 777 -14.06 -10.20 42.66
CA ALA A 777 -12.93 -10.43 41.75
C ALA A 777 -12.60 -11.93 41.82
N ASN A 778 -13.12 -12.70 40.87
CA ASN A 778 -13.10 -14.16 40.98
C ASN A 778 -11.75 -14.75 40.57
N ARG A 779 -11.38 -15.88 41.17
CA ARG A 779 -10.08 -16.54 40.99
C ARG A 779 -10.14 -17.73 40.04
N LYS A 780 -8.95 -18.06 39.51
CA LYS A 780 -8.62 -19.27 38.76
C LYS A 780 -9.12 -20.54 39.45
N SER A 781 -9.59 -21.51 38.65
CA SER A 781 -9.80 -22.91 39.07
C SER A 781 -8.64 -23.80 38.59
N TYR A 782 -8.59 -25.05 39.06
CA TYR A 782 -7.52 -26.03 38.80
C TYR A 782 -8.08 -27.46 38.70
N MET A 783 -7.42 -28.28 37.86
CA MET A 783 -7.41 -29.76 37.82
C MET A 783 -8.64 -30.54 37.28
N CYS A 784 -8.30 -31.36 36.26
CA CYS A 784 -8.73 -32.74 35.95
C CYS A 784 -10.15 -33.24 36.26
N SER A 785 -10.74 -33.92 35.27
CA SER A 785 -10.74 -35.41 35.29
C SER A 785 -10.89 -36.05 33.91
N LEU A 786 -10.51 -37.33 33.89
CA LEU A 786 -10.66 -38.36 32.85
C LEU A 786 -12.06 -38.44 32.20
N ILE A 787 -12.10 -38.79 30.91
CA ILE A 787 -12.69 -40.03 30.36
C ILE A 787 -12.49 -40.02 28.83
N SER A 788 -12.10 -41.16 28.25
CA SER A 788 -12.00 -41.35 26.79
C SER A 788 -12.13 -42.82 26.45
N ASP A 789 -13.34 -43.23 26.06
CA ASP A 789 -13.65 -44.55 25.50
C ASP A 789 -14.27 -44.36 24.11
N THR A 790 -13.71 -45.05 23.10
CA THR A 790 -14.39 -45.80 22.03
C THR A 790 -13.39 -46.06 20.89
N ASP A 791 -13.07 -47.34 20.72
CA ASP A 791 -12.61 -48.12 19.54
C ASP A 791 -12.71 -47.48 18.13
N ALA A 792 -11.95 -47.86 17.09
CA ALA A 792 -10.75 -48.71 16.84
C ALA A 792 -10.45 -48.62 15.30
N PRO A 793 -9.80 -49.57 14.59
CA PRO A 793 -8.58 -50.39 14.83
C PRO A 793 -7.38 -49.91 13.95
N VAL A 794 -6.11 -50.01 14.36
CA VAL A 794 -5.14 -51.14 14.28
C VAL A 794 -4.55 -51.44 12.88
N ALA A 795 -3.21 -51.65 12.85
CA ALA A 795 -2.32 -52.07 11.73
C ALA A 795 -1.97 -50.98 10.67
N GLU A 796 -0.74 -50.90 10.11
CA GLU A 796 0.48 -51.70 10.33
C GLU A 796 1.82 -50.98 9.99
N SER A 797 2.91 -51.44 10.61
CA SER A 797 4.29 -51.55 10.09
C SER A 797 5.02 -50.37 9.38
N SER A 798 5.72 -49.58 10.20
CA SER A 798 7.18 -49.30 10.06
C SER A 798 7.73 -48.19 9.14
N ARG A 799 9.01 -47.85 9.44
CA ARG A 799 10.07 -47.21 8.61
C ARG A 799 10.07 -45.68 8.36
N LYS A 800 11.00 -45.06 9.11
CA LYS A 800 12.10 -44.15 8.67
C LYS A 800 11.94 -42.62 8.75
N GLN A 801 13.01 -42.05 9.30
CA GLN A 801 13.67 -40.76 9.00
C GLN A 801 12.90 -39.46 9.28
N ALA A 802 13.33 -38.80 10.36
CA ALA A 802 13.22 -37.34 10.50
C ALA A 802 14.11 -36.63 9.46
N GLY A 803 13.60 -35.53 8.90
CA GLY A 803 14.39 -34.54 8.17
C GLY A 803 14.87 -33.44 9.11
N VAL A 804 16.17 -33.17 9.11
CA VAL A 804 16.78 -32.09 9.90
C VAL A 804 16.76 -30.79 9.11
N LEU A 805 16.49 -29.67 9.78
CA LEU A 805 17.19 -28.42 9.49
C LEU A 805 17.49 -27.66 10.79
N ALA A 806 18.77 -27.65 11.15
CA ALA A 806 19.34 -26.73 12.12
C ALA A 806 20.13 -25.66 11.35
N GLN A 807 20.18 -24.46 11.90
CA GLN A 807 21.07 -23.39 11.45
C GLN A 807 21.18 -22.37 12.59
N ASP A 808 22.31 -21.83 13.02
CA ASP A 808 23.75 -22.16 12.99
C ASP A 808 24.35 -21.03 13.85
N ASP A 809 25.17 -21.31 14.86
CA ASP A 809 25.98 -20.29 15.55
C ASP A 809 27.41 -20.83 15.73
N GLU A 810 28.27 -20.60 14.72
CA GLU A 810 29.70 -20.92 14.79
C GLU A 810 30.53 -19.71 15.25
N GLN A 811 31.02 -19.80 16.48
CA GLN A 811 32.39 -19.59 16.96
C GLN A 811 33.30 -18.43 16.43
N HIS A 812 34.01 -17.86 17.42
CA HIS A 812 35.40 -17.36 17.42
C HIS A 812 35.77 -15.93 16.94
N GLU A 813 36.27 -15.12 17.89
CA GLU A 813 37.70 -15.15 18.30
C GLU A 813 37.82 -15.56 19.80
N LEU A 814 38.94 -15.77 20.51
CA LEU A 814 40.41 -15.62 20.33
C LEU A 814 41.08 -14.29 20.78
N TRP A 815 42.39 -14.42 21.16
CA TRP A 815 43.42 -13.46 21.63
C TRP A 815 43.04 -12.38 22.71
N GLU A 816 43.85 -12.06 23.73
CA GLU A 816 44.93 -12.79 24.42
C GLU A 816 45.20 -12.24 25.85
N ARG A 817 45.89 -13.03 26.69
CA ARG A 817 46.88 -12.61 27.72
C ARG A 817 46.60 -11.36 28.60
N GLY A 818 45.91 -11.55 29.73
CA GLY A 818 45.74 -10.53 30.79
C GLY A 818 46.14 -11.02 32.20
N THR A 819 47.22 -10.49 32.74
CA THR A 819 47.91 -10.92 33.98
C THR A 819 47.13 -10.88 35.30
N ARG A 820 47.39 -11.87 36.16
CA ARG A 820 47.66 -11.73 37.62
C ARG A 820 46.60 -10.97 38.44
N GLY A 821 45.56 -11.69 38.88
CA GLY A 821 44.49 -11.15 39.74
C GLY A 821 44.87 -10.97 41.23
N GLU A 822 43.87 -10.63 42.05
CA GLU A 822 44.03 -10.48 43.50
C GLU A 822 42.91 -11.14 44.33
N LYS A 823 43.11 -11.19 45.66
CA LYS A 823 42.27 -11.91 46.63
C LYS A 823 41.34 -10.94 47.37
N ARG A 824 40.36 -11.53 48.08
CA ARG A 824 39.60 -11.04 49.27
C ARG A 824 38.16 -10.58 49.00
N ARG A 825 37.22 -10.71 49.96
CA ARG A 825 37.01 -11.75 51.01
C ARG A 825 35.62 -11.50 51.65
N TRP A 826 34.80 -12.55 51.77
CA TRP A 826 33.65 -12.64 52.71
C TRP A 826 32.49 -11.66 52.36
N ARG A 827 31.28 -11.73 52.94
CA ARG A 827 30.80 -12.46 54.13
C ARG A 827 29.36 -12.97 53.94
N ARG A 828 28.98 -14.01 54.69
CA ARG A 828 27.62 -14.60 54.71
C ARG A 828 26.55 -13.60 55.15
N LYS A 829 25.34 -13.71 54.61
CA LYS A 829 24.09 -13.54 55.40
C LYS A 829 23.12 -14.67 55.06
N ARG A 830 22.76 -15.44 56.09
CA ARG A 830 21.71 -16.46 56.06
C ARG A 830 20.49 -15.87 56.76
N MET A 831 19.32 -15.96 56.12
CA MET A 831 18.01 -15.96 56.79
C MET A 831 17.12 -16.95 56.05
N LEU A 832 16.16 -17.54 56.76
CA LEU A 832 15.44 -18.74 56.36
C LEU A 832 13.93 -18.52 56.53
N MET A 833 13.14 -18.69 55.47
CA MET A 833 11.70 -18.95 55.60
C MET A 833 11.24 -20.03 54.63
N LYS A 834 10.24 -20.78 55.10
CA LYS A 834 9.80 -22.10 54.64
C LYS A 834 9.02 -22.03 53.31
N THR A 835 9.25 -23.00 52.41
CA THR A 835 8.20 -23.56 51.54
C THR A 835 8.40 -25.07 51.36
N GLN A 836 7.28 -25.77 51.20
CA GLN A 836 7.05 -27.22 51.30
C GLN A 836 8.02 -28.17 50.56
N HIS A 837 8.12 -29.41 51.09
CA HIS A 837 8.66 -30.57 50.38
C HIS A 837 7.69 -31.04 49.27
N CYS A 838 8.20 -31.26 48.06
CA CYS A 838 7.57 -32.12 47.04
C CYS A 838 8.64 -32.95 46.31
N SER A 839 8.50 -34.28 46.35
CA SER A 839 9.15 -35.29 45.48
C SER A 839 10.60 -35.01 45.00
N SER A 840 11.59 -35.33 45.84
CA SER A 840 13.02 -35.32 45.43
C SER A 840 13.34 -36.34 44.33
N SER A 841 12.58 -37.44 44.25
CA SER A 841 12.81 -38.56 43.32
C SER A 841 12.56 -38.20 41.85
N SER A 842 11.49 -37.47 41.54
CA SER A 842 11.16 -37.07 40.16
C SER A 842 12.19 -36.08 39.60
N LEU A 843 12.70 -35.19 40.45
CA LEU A 843 13.76 -34.24 40.09
C LEU A 843 15.09 -34.98 39.84
N GLN A 844 15.44 -35.95 40.69
CA GLN A 844 16.62 -36.79 40.48
C GLN A 844 16.51 -37.64 39.21
N GLN A 845 15.39 -38.33 38.97
CA GLN A 845 15.17 -39.10 37.75
C GLN A 845 15.24 -38.23 36.48
N ARG A 846 14.75 -36.98 36.54
CA ARG A 846 14.87 -36.01 35.44
C ARG A 846 16.30 -35.53 35.24
N ILE A 847 17.08 -35.34 36.30
CA ILE A 847 18.51 -35.02 36.19
C ILE A 847 19.26 -36.19 35.56
N GLU A 848 19.02 -37.42 36.00
CA GLU A 848 19.67 -38.60 35.43
C GLU A 848 19.25 -38.88 33.98
N SER A 849 17.99 -38.63 33.58
CA SER A 849 17.58 -38.78 32.18
C SER A 849 18.22 -37.73 31.29
N LEU A 850 18.32 -36.47 31.75
CA LEU A 850 19.08 -35.42 31.07
C LEU A 850 20.58 -35.76 30.99
N GLN A 851 21.16 -36.31 32.06
CA GLN A 851 22.56 -36.75 32.07
C GLN A 851 22.82 -37.84 31.01
N ARG A 852 21.98 -38.89 30.98
CA ARG A 852 22.04 -39.95 29.96
C ARG A 852 21.88 -39.38 28.55
N HIS A 853 20.98 -38.43 28.35
CA HIS A 853 20.78 -37.79 27.05
C HIS A 853 21.99 -36.94 26.62
N ILE A 854 22.60 -36.19 27.54
CA ILE A 854 23.84 -35.45 27.32
C ILE A 854 24.99 -36.39 26.96
N ASP A 855 25.11 -37.54 27.61
CA ASP A 855 26.19 -38.50 27.34
C ASP A 855 25.99 -39.27 26.01
N ILE A 856 24.75 -39.55 25.59
CA ILE A 856 24.41 -40.04 24.24
C ILE A 856 24.74 -38.99 23.17
N LEU A 857 24.41 -37.71 23.41
CA LEU A 857 24.79 -36.62 22.49
C LEU A 857 26.32 -36.44 22.42
N ARG A 858 27.04 -36.69 23.52
CA ARG A 858 28.52 -36.69 23.55
C ARG A 858 29.14 -37.88 22.82
N SER A 859 28.55 -39.07 22.82
CA SER A 859 29.04 -40.19 22.00
C SER A 859 28.75 -39.93 20.52
N ALA A 860 27.51 -39.60 20.16
CA ALA A 860 27.14 -39.28 18.78
C ALA A 860 28.01 -38.17 18.17
N ARG A 861 28.38 -37.15 18.95
CA ARG A 861 29.33 -36.10 18.52
C ARG A 861 30.75 -36.64 18.26
N LYS A 862 31.25 -37.60 19.05
CA LYS A 862 32.54 -38.25 18.80
C LYS A 862 32.50 -39.08 17.53
N ASP A 863 31.44 -39.86 17.34
CA ASP A 863 31.28 -40.77 16.21
C ASP A 863 31.14 -39.99 14.89
N ALA A 864 30.38 -38.89 14.90
CA ALA A 864 30.31 -37.94 13.78
C ALA A 864 31.67 -37.29 13.47
N VAL A 865 32.48 -36.96 14.49
CA VAL A 865 33.84 -36.42 14.30
C VAL A 865 34.82 -37.48 13.75
N LEU A 866 34.64 -38.76 14.09
CA LEU A 866 35.43 -39.86 13.49
C LEU A 866 35.04 -40.08 12.02
N SER A 867 33.75 -40.17 11.71
CA SER A 867 33.27 -40.27 10.33
C SER A 867 33.71 -39.07 9.47
N ALA A 868 33.63 -37.85 10.01
CA ALA A 868 34.12 -36.64 9.32
C ALA A 868 35.65 -36.58 9.17
N ARG A 869 36.43 -37.41 9.89
CA ARG A 869 37.88 -37.61 9.66
C ARG A 869 38.12 -38.70 8.62
N GLU A 870 37.29 -39.73 8.57
CA GLU A 870 37.37 -40.80 7.56
C GLU A 870 36.98 -40.31 6.17
N LEU A 871 35.91 -39.50 6.06
CA LEU A 871 35.55 -38.81 4.82
C LEU A 871 36.65 -37.85 4.34
N ARG A 872 37.36 -37.17 5.25
CA ARG A 872 38.55 -36.37 4.91
C ARG A 872 39.66 -37.23 4.33
N ARG A 873 40.03 -38.34 4.99
CA ARG A 873 41.02 -39.30 4.46
C ARG A 873 40.61 -39.95 3.15
N ALA A 874 39.31 -40.13 2.90
CA ALA A 874 38.79 -40.61 1.62
C ALA A 874 38.98 -39.56 0.52
N ASN A 875 38.62 -38.29 0.79
CA ASN A 875 38.86 -37.18 -0.13
C ASN A 875 40.35 -36.96 -0.41
N GLU A 876 41.21 -37.03 0.61
CA GLU A 876 42.68 -36.96 0.48
C GLU A 876 43.19 -38.04 -0.49
N LYS A 877 42.72 -39.29 -0.37
CA LYS A 877 43.05 -40.39 -1.30
C LYS A 877 42.53 -40.13 -2.73
N ILE A 878 41.31 -39.62 -2.88
CA ILE A 878 40.71 -39.30 -4.18
C ILE A 878 41.50 -38.16 -4.86
N THR A 879 41.90 -37.12 -4.13
CA THR A 879 42.73 -36.05 -4.68
C THR A 879 44.13 -36.54 -5.08
N ALA A 880 44.75 -37.43 -4.31
CA ALA A 880 46.02 -38.05 -4.68
C ALA A 880 45.90 -38.92 -5.94
N GLN A 881 44.79 -39.66 -6.10
CA GLN A 881 44.49 -40.42 -7.32
C GLN A 881 44.27 -39.50 -8.53
N LEU A 882 43.50 -38.41 -8.36
CA LEU A 882 43.23 -37.42 -9.42
C LEU A 882 44.53 -36.72 -9.88
N ASN A 883 45.41 -36.36 -8.94
CA ASN A 883 46.73 -35.81 -9.26
C ASN A 883 47.58 -36.82 -10.06
N SER A 884 47.65 -38.09 -9.62
CA SER A 884 48.40 -39.13 -10.36
C SER A 884 47.83 -39.42 -11.76
N LEU A 885 46.51 -39.34 -11.94
CA LEU A 885 45.88 -39.43 -13.26
C LEU A 885 46.19 -38.20 -14.12
N THR A 886 46.26 -37.01 -13.53
CA THR A 886 46.64 -35.77 -14.21
C THR A 886 48.10 -35.80 -14.67
N GLU A 887 49.02 -36.29 -13.82
CA GLU A 887 50.43 -36.51 -14.18
C GLU A 887 50.57 -37.49 -15.36
N LYS A 888 49.81 -38.60 -15.35
CA LYS A 888 49.76 -39.58 -16.45
C LYS A 888 49.17 -38.98 -17.74
N LEU A 889 48.17 -38.11 -17.63
CA LEU A 889 47.63 -37.39 -18.79
C LEU A 889 48.64 -36.39 -19.35
N CYS A 890 49.41 -35.71 -18.50
CA CYS A 890 50.48 -34.80 -18.92
C CYS A 890 51.64 -35.53 -19.60
N SER A 891 52.10 -36.67 -19.06
CA SER A 891 53.15 -37.47 -19.70
C SER A 891 52.67 -38.15 -20.99
N SER A 892 51.39 -38.57 -21.05
CA SER A 892 50.75 -39.02 -22.29
C SER A 892 50.72 -37.92 -23.36
N LYS A 893 50.31 -36.69 -23.00
CA LYS A 893 50.35 -35.53 -23.92
C LYS A 893 51.77 -35.23 -24.43
N GLN A 894 52.78 -35.29 -23.56
CA GLN A 894 54.19 -35.13 -23.96
C GLN A 894 54.68 -36.25 -24.89
N LEU A 895 54.25 -37.50 -24.67
CA LEU A 895 54.56 -38.62 -25.56
C LEU A 895 53.90 -38.43 -26.93
N THR A 896 52.61 -38.08 -26.97
CA THR A 896 51.90 -37.77 -28.23
C THR A 896 52.59 -36.62 -28.97
N GLN A 897 53.02 -35.57 -28.28
CA GLN A 897 53.72 -34.44 -28.88
C GLN A 897 55.05 -34.85 -29.53
N LYS A 898 55.84 -35.73 -28.88
CA LYS A 898 57.04 -36.33 -29.48
C LYS A 898 56.72 -37.18 -30.71
N LEU A 899 55.73 -38.06 -30.60
CA LEU A 899 55.31 -38.89 -31.74
C LEU A 899 54.84 -38.04 -32.93
N THR A 900 54.22 -36.87 -32.71
CA THR A 900 53.90 -35.93 -33.79
C THR A 900 55.12 -35.20 -34.37
N SER A 901 56.15 -34.88 -33.58
CA SER A 901 57.40 -34.32 -34.14
C SER A 901 58.19 -35.36 -34.93
N ASP A 902 58.20 -36.62 -34.47
CA ASP A 902 58.88 -37.73 -35.13
C ASP A 902 58.16 -38.11 -36.44
N LEU A 903 56.81 -38.08 -36.44
CA LEU A 903 55.99 -38.20 -37.65
C LEU A 903 56.31 -37.08 -38.65
N ALA A 904 56.33 -35.82 -38.21
CA ALA A 904 56.69 -34.69 -39.08
C ALA A 904 58.12 -34.82 -39.65
N GLY A 905 59.07 -35.34 -38.87
CA GLY A 905 60.42 -35.66 -39.33
C GLY A 905 60.45 -36.74 -40.43
N THR A 906 59.68 -37.81 -40.27
CA THR A 906 59.57 -38.88 -41.29
C THR A 906 58.79 -38.44 -42.53
N GLU A 907 57.79 -37.57 -42.41
CA GLU A 907 57.18 -36.90 -43.57
C GLU A 907 58.16 -35.99 -44.32
N GLN A 908 59.07 -35.31 -43.60
CA GLN A 908 60.10 -34.48 -44.21
C GLN A 908 61.10 -35.35 -44.99
N GLN A 909 61.54 -36.49 -44.41
CA GLN A 909 62.36 -37.48 -45.09
C GLN A 909 61.66 -38.08 -46.33
N LYS A 910 60.36 -38.39 -46.22
CA LYS A 910 59.55 -38.88 -47.34
C LYS A 910 59.53 -37.86 -48.50
N LYS A 911 59.36 -36.56 -48.21
CA LYS A 911 59.40 -35.50 -49.24
C LYS A 911 60.76 -35.39 -49.93
N VAL A 912 61.86 -35.60 -49.19
CA VAL A 912 63.22 -35.66 -49.77
C VAL A 912 63.35 -36.86 -50.71
N LEU A 913 62.95 -38.06 -50.27
CA LEU A 913 62.98 -39.28 -51.10
C LEU A 913 62.06 -39.21 -52.32
N GLU A 914 60.90 -38.54 -52.20
CA GLU A 914 60.01 -38.26 -53.34
C GLU A 914 60.68 -37.27 -54.33
N MET A 915 61.34 -36.22 -53.84
CA MET A 915 62.07 -35.28 -54.69
C MET A 915 63.29 -35.94 -55.37
N GLU A 916 64.01 -36.83 -54.68
CA GLU A 916 65.07 -37.66 -55.26
C GLU A 916 64.51 -38.61 -56.32
N LEU A 917 63.38 -39.28 -56.08
CA LEU A 917 62.71 -40.13 -57.07
C LEU A 917 62.26 -39.34 -58.30
N GLU A 918 61.78 -38.12 -58.15
CA GLU A 918 61.44 -37.20 -59.24
C GLU A 918 62.70 -36.77 -60.03
N GLN A 919 63.83 -36.51 -59.36
CA GLN A 919 65.12 -36.27 -60.03
C GLN A 919 65.60 -37.51 -60.81
N TRP A 920 65.53 -38.71 -60.20
CA TRP A 920 65.84 -39.96 -60.90
C TRP A 920 64.90 -40.21 -62.10
N ARG A 921 63.61 -39.87 -62.00
CA ARG A 921 62.68 -39.93 -63.14
C ARG A 921 63.07 -38.97 -64.27
N GLN A 922 63.47 -37.74 -63.94
CA GLN A 922 63.94 -36.74 -64.90
C GLN A 922 65.25 -37.14 -65.59
N ILE A 923 66.16 -37.81 -64.88
CA ILE A 923 67.43 -38.33 -65.43
C ILE A 923 67.20 -39.55 -66.35
N THR A 924 66.18 -40.37 -66.07
CA THR A 924 65.99 -41.68 -66.73
C THR A 924 65.13 -41.62 -68.01
N PHE A 925 64.36 -40.54 -68.24
CA PHE A 925 63.47 -40.42 -69.42
C PHE A 925 63.55 -39.06 -70.13
N PRO A 926 64.37 -38.91 -71.18
CA PRO A 926 64.23 -37.80 -72.11
C PRO A 926 63.00 -38.02 -73.01
N GLN A 927 61.94 -37.22 -72.82
CA GLN A 927 60.79 -37.24 -73.72
C GLN A 927 61.15 -36.61 -75.07
N GLN A 928 61.00 -37.38 -76.15
CA GLN A 928 61.05 -36.87 -77.53
C GLN A 928 59.64 -36.86 -78.12
N THR A 929 59.22 -35.72 -78.67
CA THR A 929 57.87 -35.49 -79.21
C THR A 929 57.65 -36.21 -80.54
N ALA A 930 56.41 -36.69 -80.75
CA ALA A 930 56.05 -37.52 -81.91
C ALA A 930 55.66 -36.71 -83.16
N PRO A 931 56.01 -37.18 -84.37
CA PRO A 931 55.39 -36.78 -85.64
C PRO A 931 54.25 -37.75 -86.08
N PRO A 932 53.37 -37.36 -87.03
CA PRO A 932 52.14 -38.10 -87.34
C PRO A 932 52.20 -39.08 -88.53
N ALA A 933 51.13 -39.86 -88.63
CA ALA A 933 50.88 -41.02 -89.49
C ALA A 933 51.14 -40.92 -91.01
N ALA A 934 51.66 -42.03 -91.56
CA ALA A 934 51.41 -42.53 -92.90
C ALA A 934 51.42 -44.09 -92.89
N ALA A 935 50.92 -44.73 -93.94
CA ALA A 935 50.84 -46.20 -94.11
C ALA A 935 51.61 -46.64 -95.39
N PRO A 936 51.66 -47.92 -95.84
CA PRO A 936 51.16 -49.17 -95.22
C PRO A 936 52.14 -50.39 -95.27
N THR A 937 51.83 -51.44 -94.48
CA THR A 937 52.24 -52.86 -94.69
C THR A 937 53.74 -53.26 -94.60
N PRO A 938 54.09 -54.58 -94.48
CA PRO A 938 55.41 -55.06 -94.03
C PRO A 938 56.05 -56.06 -95.05
N PRO A 939 57.01 -56.98 -94.74
CA PRO A 939 57.86 -57.18 -93.55
C PRO A 939 59.37 -57.48 -93.83
N VAL A 940 60.16 -57.73 -92.76
CA VAL A 940 61.48 -58.43 -92.70
C VAL A 940 62.66 -57.91 -93.56
N ASN A 941 63.76 -57.51 -92.90
CA ASN A 941 65.06 -57.24 -93.52
C ASN A 941 65.71 -58.49 -94.13
N THR A 942 66.39 -58.35 -95.26
CA THR A 942 67.40 -59.32 -95.73
C THR A 942 68.50 -58.61 -96.53
N GLU A 943 69.65 -58.39 -95.90
CA GLU A 943 70.89 -58.02 -96.60
C GLU A 943 71.99 -59.01 -96.23
N CYS A 944 72.40 -59.83 -97.19
CA CYS A 944 73.72 -60.46 -97.23
C CYS A 944 74.06 -60.81 -98.68
N SER A 945 75.13 -60.21 -99.20
CA SER A 945 75.37 -60.10 -100.64
C SER A 945 76.11 -61.31 -101.24
N CYS A 946 75.45 -62.03 -102.14
CA CYS A 946 76.10 -62.95 -103.08
C CYS A 946 75.59 -62.70 -104.50
N LEU A 947 76.45 -62.12 -105.35
CA LEU A 947 76.14 -61.77 -106.74
C LEU A 947 75.99 -63.03 -107.60
N CYS A 948 74.83 -63.19 -108.26
CA CYS A 948 74.66 -64.18 -109.32
C CYS A 948 75.16 -63.66 -110.67
N ARG A 949 75.81 -64.56 -111.42
CA ARG A 949 76.62 -64.28 -112.60
C ARG A 949 75.77 -64.02 -113.85
N THR A 950 75.94 -62.87 -114.50
CA THR A 950 75.48 -62.62 -115.87
C THR A 950 76.42 -63.26 -116.91
N MET A 951 75.92 -63.36 -118.14
CA MET A 951 76.55 -63.78 -119.41
C MET A 951 76.19 -65.20 -119.90
N PRO A 952 75.22 -65.31 -120.83
CA PRO A 952 75.21 -66.34 -121.86
C PRO A 952 76.03 -65.88 -123.08
N THR A 953 76.91 -66.74 -123.60
CA THR A 953 77.52 -66.57 -124.94
C THR A 953 77.31 -67.86 -125.72
N SER A 954 76.87 -67.76 -126.97
CA SER A 954 76.40 -68.90 -127.77
C SER A 954 77.48 -69.48 -128.70
N ALA A 955 77.82 -70.76 -128.50
CA ALA A 955 78.22 -71.73 -129.53
C ALA A 955 78.32 -73.14 -128.89
N GLY A 956 77.89 -74.19 -129.60
CA GLY A 956 78.02 -75.60 -129.16
C GLY A 956 79.18 -76.34 -129.85
N PRO A 957 79.17 -77.70 -129.96
CA PRO A 957 78.18 -78.66 -129.43
C PRO A 957 78.75 -79.93 -128.75
N ALA A 958 77.95 -80.61 -127.91
CA ALA A 958 78.10 -82.05 -127.60
C ALA A 958 76.84 -82.63 -126.91
N PRO A 959 76.41 -83.89 -127.15
CA PRO A 959 75.13 -84.40 -126.62
C PRO A 959 75.11 -84.80 -125.12
N GLN A 960 76.26 -84.94 -124.45
CA GLN A 960 76.33 -85.55 -123.11
C GLN A 960 76.06 -84.59 -121.93
N ALA A 961 76.02 -83.27 -122.15
CA ALA A 961 75.89 -82.29 -121.06
C ALA A 961 74.49 -82.29 -120.39
N LEU A 962 73.43 -82.43 -121.19
CA LEU A 962 72.03 -82.29 -120.73
C LEU A 962 71.65 -83.29 -119.63
N GLU A 963 72.15 -84.53 -119.67
CA GLU A 963 71.81 -85.55 -118.67
C GLU A 963 72.46 -85.26 -117.30
N ALA A 964 73.59 -84.56 -117.28
CA ALA A 964 74.25 -84.11 -116.06
C ALA A 964 73.50 -82.92 -115.43
N GLU A 965 73.05 -81.95 -116.24
CA GLU A 965 72.25 -80.81 -115.77
C GLU A 965 70.92 -81.27 -115.15
N VAL A 966 70.21 -82.21 -115.76
CA VAL A 966 68.97 -82.78 -115.20
C VAL A 966 69.22 -83.41 -113.83
N LYS A 967 70.33 -84.14 -113.64
CA LYS A 967 70.71 -84.74 -112.35
C LYS A 967 71.12 -83.66 -111.31
N GLN A 968 71.75 -82.57 -111.76
CA GLN A 968 72.07 -81.42 -110.90
C GLN A 968 70.81 -80.64 -110.47
N LEU A 969 69.83 -80.47 -111.36
CA LEU A 969 68.54 -79.87 -111.05
C LEU A 969 67.71 -80.77 -110.12
N GLN A 970 67.71 -82.09 -110.33
CA GLN A 970 66.98 -83.04 -109.48
C GLN A 970 67.58 -83.12 -108.06
N THR A 971 68.90 -82.99 -107.92
CA THR A 971 69.55 -82.92 -106.59
C THR A 971 69.31 -81.56 -105.91
N ARG A 972 69.34 -80.45 -106.65
CA ARG A 972 68.92 -79.12 -106.13
C ARG A 972 67.45 -79.09 -105.71
N LEU A 973 66.56 -79.75 -106.44
CA LEU A 973 65.14 -79.86 -106.06
C LEU A 973 64.96 -80.68 -104.77
N LYS A 974 65.74 -81.75 -104.59
CA LYS A 974 65.75 -82.54 -103.35
C LYS A 974 66.27 -81.72 -102.16
N SER A 975 67.38 -80.99 -102.29
CA SER A 975 67.89 -80.15 -101.20
C SER A 975 66.98 -78.96 -100.90
N ALA A 976 66.37 -78.33 -101.91
CA ALA A 976 65.35 -77.31 -101.72
C ALA A 976 64.11 -77.85 -101.00
N SER A 977 63.62 -79.05 -101.35
CA SER A 977 62.48 -79.66 -100.64
C SER A 977 62.82 -80.01 -99.18
N ALA A 978 64.06 -80.42 -98.91
CA ALA A 978 64.57 -80.68 -97.56
C ALA A 978 64.86 -79.39 -96.76
N GLU A 979 65.00 -78.24 -97.42
CA GLU A 979 64.97 -76.92 -96.77
C GLU A 979 63.53 -76.51 -96.49
N VAL A 980 62.61 -76.63 -97.45
CA VAL A 980 61.19 -76.31 -97.26
C VAL A 980 60.58 -77.12 -96.11
N THR A 981 60.87 -78.41 -95.97
CA THR A 981 60.37 -79.19 -94.82
C THR A 981 60.97 -78.75 -93.48
N ARG A 982 62.25 -78.34 -93.44
CA ARG A 982 62.86 -77.73 -92.23
C ARG A 982 62.25 -76.37 -91.91
N GLN A 983 62.01 -75.52 -92.90
CA GLN A 983 61.33 -74.23 -92.73
C GLN A 983 59.87 -74.39 -92.30
N VAL A 984 59.15 -75.40 -92.79
CA VAL A 984 57.80 -75.75 -92.33
C VAL A 984 57.81 -76.27 -90.89
N ALA A 985 58.80 -77.09 -90.51
CA ALA A 985 58.98 -77.54 -89.12
C ALA A 985 59.31 -76.36 -88.18
N ALA A 986 60.20 -75.46 -88.59
CA ALA A 986 60.51 -74.23 -87.85
C ALA A 986 59.29 -73.33 -87.70
N ASN A 987 58.51 -73.11 -88.78
CA ASN A 987 57.25 -72.38 -88.72
C ASN A 987 56.21 -73.04 -87.79
N LYS A 988 56.15 -74.38 -87.75
CA LYS A 988 55.27 -75.11 -86.81
C LYS A 988 55.72 -74.93 -85.36
N ALA A 989 57.03 -74.96 -85.08
CA ALA A 989 57.59 -74.70 -83.76
C ALA A 989 57.35 -73.25 -83.31
N LEU A 990 57.59 -72.26 -84.18
CA LEU A 990 57.33 -70.85 -83.91
C LEU A 990 55.83 -70.57 -83.66
N ARG A 991 54.92 -71.22 -84.40
CA ARG A 991 53.48 -71.14 -84.12
C ARG A 991 53.11 -71.76 -82.77
N GLY A 992 53.75 -72.86 -82.37
CA GLY A 992 53.60 -73.44 -81.03
C GLY A 992 54.06 -72.47 -79.93
N GLN A 993 55.25 -71.89 -80.09
CA GLN A 993 55.77 -70.87 -79.16
C GLN A 993 54.89 -69.62 -79.10
N LEU A 994 54.32 -69.18 -80.23
CA LEU A 994 53.41 -68.04 -80.29
C LEU A 994 52.09 -68.36 -79.56
N GLN A 995 51.52 -69.56 -79.75
CA GLN A 995 50.34 -70.01 -79.00
C GLN A 995 50.62 -70.07 -77.50
N GLU A 996 51.75 -70.64 -77.08
CA GLU A 996 52.17 -70.63 -75.68
C GLU A 996 52.30 -69.22 -75.10
N LYS A 997 52.80 -68.25 -75.90
CA LYS A 997 52.93 -66.84 -75.49
C LYS A 997 51.57 -66.15 -75.40
N GLU A 998 50.63 -66.45 -76.31
CA GLU A 998 49.24 -65.99 -76.20
C GLU A 998 48.55 -66.55 -74.95
N ASP A 999 48.68 -67.85 -74.69
CA ASP A 999 48.05 -68.49 -73.53
C ASP A 999 48.63 -67.97 -72.20
N LYS A 1000 49.95 -67.73 -72.16
CA LYS A 1000 50.62 -67.04 -71.04
C LYS A 1000 50.17 -65.58 -70.90
N LEU A 1001 49.93 -64.87 -72.01
CA LEU A 1001 49.36 -63.51 -71.99
C LEU A 1001 47.93 -63.51 -71.42
N ARG A 1002 47.07 -64.44 -71.83
CA ARG A 1002 45.69 -64.58 -71.30
C ARG A 1002 45.72 -64.87 -69.81
N GLN A 1003 46.55 -65.81 -69.35
CA GLN A 1003 46.71 -66.10 -67.92
C GLN A 1003 47.21 -64.89 -67.10
N LEU A 1004 48.07 -64.03 -67.68
CA LEU A 1004 48.50 -62.79 -67.04
C LEU A 1004 47.39 -61.74 -67.03
N GLN A 1005 46.62 -61.60 -68.12
CA GLN A 1005 45.48 -60.69 -68.20
C GLN A 1005 44.36 -61.07 -67.21
N ASP A 1006 44.06 -62.36 -67.07
CA ASP A 1006 43.11 -62.87 -66.08
C ASP A 1006 43.56 -62.54 -64.66
N LYS A 1007 44.85 -62.78 -64.34
CA LYS A 1007 45.47 -62.42 -63.04
C LYS A 1007 45.39 -60.93 -62.76
N THR A 1008 45.72 -60.08 -63.73
CA THR A 1008 45.59 -58.61 -63.61
C THR A 1008 44.13 -58.21 -63.35
N SER A 1009 43.17 -58.78 -64.09
CA SER A 1009 41.75 -58.49 -63.84
C SER A 1009 41.31 -58.90 -62.43
N HIS A 1010 41.89 -59.96 -61.85
CA HIS A 1010 41.59 -60.41 -60.50
C HIS A 1010 42.15 -59.42 -59.47
N THR A 1011 43.42 -59.01 -59.60
CA THR A 1011 44.01 -58.00 -58.72
C THR A 1011 43.36 -56.62 -58.86
N GLU A 1012 42.87 -56.23 -60.04
CA GLU A 1012 42.07 -55.02 -60.24
C GLU A 1012 40.75 -55.03 -59.45
N ARG A 1013 40.01 -56.16 -59.46
CA ARG A 1013 38.79 -56.32 -58.65
C ARG A 1013 39.11 -56.23 -57.15
N ASP A 1014 40.18 -56.89 -56.73
CA ASP A 1014 40.69 -56.87 -55.36
C ASP A 1014 41.07 -55.45 -54.89
N VAL A 1015 41.79 -54.70 -55.72
CA VAL A 1015 42.18 -53.31 -55.46
C VAL A 1015 40.94 -52.40 -55.40
N ASN A 1016 39.95 -52.59 -56.27
CA ASN A 1016 38.71 -51.80 -56.22
C ASN A 1016 37.87 -52.12 -54.99
N MET A 1017 37.78 -53.40 -54.57
CA MET A 1017 37.12 -53.78 -53.32
C MET A 1017 37.83 -53.21 -52.09
N LYS A 1018 39.17 -53.24 -52.07
CA LYS A 1018 39.99 -52.61 -51.02
C LYS A 1018 39.86 -51.08 -51.00
N ARG A 1019 39.73 -50.43 -52.17
CA ARG A 1019 39.43 -48.98 -52.26
C ARG A 1019 38.06 -48.65 -51.68
N GLN A 1020 37.01 -49.40 -52.02
CA GLN A 1020 35.67 -49.19 -51.46
C GLN A 1020 35.70 -49.30 -49.93
N LEU A 1021 36.31 -50.37 -49.39
CA LEU A 1021 36.46 -50.55 -47.95
C LEU A 1021 37.22 -49.38 -47.28
N VAL A 1022 38.23 -48.81 -47.94
CA VAL A 1022 38.96 -47.63 -47.45
C VAL A 1022 38.09 -46.36 -47.45
N GLU A 1023 37.24 -46.14 -48.44
CA GLU A 1023 36.29 -45.00 -48.44
C GLU A 1023 35.15 -45.19 -47.42
N ASP A 1024 34.65 -46.42 -47.25
CA ASP A 1024 33.66 -46.75 -46.21
C ASP A 1024 34.25 -46.53 -44.80
N LEU A 1025 35.52 -46.89 -44.58
CA LEU A 1025 36.24 -46.59 -43.34
C LEU A 1025 36.50 -45.09 -43.15
N LYS A 1026 36.82 -44.34 -44.21
CA LYS A 1026 37.00 -42.87 -44.16
C LYS A 1026 35.70 -42.15 -43.83
N THR A 1027 34.58 -42.54 -44.43
CA THR A 1027 33.26 -41.94 -44.14
C THR A 1027 32.82 -42.25 -42.71
N ARG A 1028 33.01 -43.49 -42.24
CA ARG A 1028 32.77 -43.86 -40.84
C ARG A 1028 33.68 -43.10 -39.86
N LEU A 1029 34.95 -42.87 -40.21
CA LEU A 1029 35.88 -42.06 -39.41
C LEU A 1029 35.45 -40.58 -39.34
N LYS A 1030 35.00 -39.99 -40.45
CA LYS A 1030 34.46 -38.61 -40.47
C LYS A 1030 33.24 -38.48 -39.57
N PHE A 1031 32.28 -39.40 -39.69
CA PHE A 1031 31.09 -39.44 -38.83
C PHE A 1031 31.45 -39.55 -37.34
N LEU A 1032 32.40 -40.43 -36.97
CA LEU A 1032 32.88 -40.53 -35.59
C LEU A 1032 33.54 -39.23 -35.11
N GLN A 1033 34.31 -38.55 -35.97
CA GLN A 1033 34.95 -37.28 -35.64
C GLN A 1033 33.94 -36.10 -35.58
N GLU A 1034 32.84 -36.16 -36.31
CA GLU A 1034 31.72 -35.21 -36.24
C GLU A 1034 30.90 -35.42 -34.96
N MET A 1035 30.65 -36.68 -34.58
CA MET A 1035 30.08 -37.05 -33.28
C MET A 1035 30.99 -36.61 -32.11
N GLU A 1036 32.30 -36.81 -32.21
CA GLU A 1036 33.26 -36.35 -31.20
C GLU A 1036 33.24 -34.82 -31.02
N LYS A 1037 33.18 -34.06 -32.13
CA LYS A 1037 33.00 -32.59 -32.09
C LYS A 1037 31.66 -32.19 -31.46
N SER A 1038 30.58 -32.91 -31.77
CA SER A 1038 29.25 -32.70 -31.16
C SER A 1038 29.29 -32.92 -29.65
N TYR A 1039 29.88 -34.02 -29.18
CA TYR A 1039 30.06 -34.27 -27.75
C TYR A 1039 30.98 -33.24 -27.08
N HIS A 1040 32.03 -32.77 -27.76
CA HIS A 1040 32.89 -31.71 -27.21
C HIS A 1040 32.12 -30.38 -27.04
N GLY A 1041 31.31 -29.99 -28.02
CA GLY A 1041 30.42 -28.82 -27.91
C GLY A 1041 29.39 -28.95 -26.78
N GLN A 1042 28.79 -30.14 -26.61
CA GLN A 1042 27.87 -30.42 -25.50
C GLN A 1042 28.58 -30.35 -24.13
N VAL A 1043 29.81 -30.85 -24.02
CA VAL A 1043 30.63 -30.74 -22.80
C VAL A 1043 31.01 -29.28 -22.53
N GLU A 1044 31.39 -28.50 -23.54
CA GLU A 1044 31.62 -27.06 -23.39
C GLU A 1044 30.36 -26.32 -22.91
N GLU A 1045 29.18 -26.65 -23.44
CA GLU A 1045 27.91 -26.08 -22.97
C GLU A 1045 27.62 -26.44 -21.52
N LEU A 1046 27.85 -27.69 -21.12
CA LEU A 1046 27.69 -28.12 -19.73
C LEU A 1046 28.69 -27.41 -18.82
N GLU A 1047 29.94 -27.23 -19.25
CA GLU A 1047 30.91 -26.39 -18.53
C GLU A 1047 30.45 -24.94 -18.39
N LYS A 1048 29.90 -24.33 -19.45
CA LYS A 1048 29.36 -22.96 -19.43
C LYS A 1048 28.19 -22.87 -18.43
N LYS A 1049 27.26 -23.83 -18.46
CA LYS A 1049 26.12 -23.95 -17.52
C LYS A 1049 26.58 -24.17 -16.07
N VAL A 1050 27.63 -24.96 -15.83
CA VAL A 1050 28.22 -25.15 -14.50
C VAL A 1050 28.89 -23.87 -14.00
N LYS A 1051 29.59 -23.13 -14.86
CA LYS A 1051 30.22 -21.84 -14.52
C LYS A 1051 29.17 -20.81 -14.10
N THR A 1052 28.11 -20.59 -14.89
CA THR A 1052 27.02 -19.66 -14.53
C THR A 1052 26.31 -20.08 -13.25
N LEU A 1053 25.99 -21.37 -13.05
CA LEU A 1053 25.39 -21.86 -11.80
C LEU A 1053 26.31 -21.67 -10.58
N SER A 1054 27.63 -21.75 -10.75
CA SER A 1054 28.60 -21.47 -9.69
C SER A 1054 28.67 -19.97 -9.34
N GLU A 1055 28.57 -19.09 -10.33
CA GLU A 1055 28.50 -17.63 -10.15
C GLU A 1055 27.19 -17.23 -9.48
N GLU A 1056 26.05 -17.80 -9.89
CA GLU A 1056 24.77 -17.64 -9.20
C GLU A 1056 24.83 -18.14 -7.76
N ALA A 1057 25.48 -19.27 -7.48
CA ALA A 1057 25.64 -19.79 -6.12
C ALA A 1057 26.48 -18.84 -5.24
N ASN A 1058 27.55 -18.27 -5.79
CA ASN A 1058 28.35 -17.24 -5.13
C ASN A 1058 27.54 -15.95 -4.89
N ASN A 1059 26.73 -15.51 -5.85
CA ASN A 1059 25.85 -14.35 -5.73
C ASN A 1059 24.74 -14.58 -4.68
N ARG A 1060 24.14 -15.77 -4.64
CA ARG A 1060 23.19 -16.20 -3.59
C ARG A 1060 23.86 -16.21 -2.22
N LYS A 1061 25.10 -16.69 -2.11
CA LYS A 1061 25.88 -16.66 -0.86
C LYS A 1061 26.15 -15.21 -0.42
N ALA A 1062 26.60 -14.34 -1.31
CA ALA A 1062 26.85 -12.93 -1.01
C ALA A 1062 25.57 -12.19 -0.56
N LEU A 1063 24.42 -12.49 -1.18
CA LEU A 1063 23.11 -12.01 -0.75
C LEU A 1063 22.74 -12.51 0.65
N ILE A 1064 22.91 -13.82 0.94
CA ILE A 1064 22.66 -14.39 2.27
C ILE A 1064 23.56 -13.74 3.32
N GLU A 1065 24.84 -13.52 3.05
CA GLU A 1065 25.74 -12.80 3.96
C GLU A 1065 25.33 -11.33 4.15
N SER A 1066 24.87 -10.64 3.09
CA SER A 1066 24.33 -9.29 3.19
C SER A 1066 23.07 -9.22 4.06
N LEU A 1067 22.17 -10.19 3.92
CA LEU A 1067 20.99 -10.35 4.76
C LEU A 1067 21.36 -10.69 6.21
N LYS A 1068 22.36 -11.55 6.45
CA LYS A 1068 22.91 -11.81 7.80
C LYS A 1068 23.51 -10.53 8.42
N ARG A 1069 24.27 -9.73 7.67
CA ARG A 1069 24.79 -8.43 8.15
C ARG A 1069 23.64 -7.47 8.52
N ARG A 1070 22.61 -7.34 7.67
CA ARG A 1070 21.41 -6.52 7.97
C ARG A 1070 20.63 -7.03 9.18
N LEU A 1071 20.49 -8.35 9.33
CA LEU A 1071 19.82 -8.97 10.49
C LEU A 1071 20.59 -8.66 11.79
N ASN A 1072 21.93 -8.74 11.77
CA ASN A 1072 22.76 -8.42 12.93
C ASN A 1072 22.71 -6.93 13.31
N VAL A 1073 22.55 -6.03 12.34
CA VAL A 1073 22.27 -4.61 12.61
C VAL A 1073 20.89 -4.48 13.24
N ALA A 1074 19.85 -5.08 12.66
CA ALA A 1074 18.49 -5.01 13.21
C ALA A 1074 18.36 -5.63 14.62
N THR A 1075 19.12 -6.67 14.97
CA THR A 1075 19.13 -7.24 16.34
C THR A 1075 19.92 -6.40 17.34
N THR A 1076 21.00 -5.74 16.91
CA THR A 1076 21.72 -4.79 17.78
C THR A 1076 20.93 -3.49 17.97
N GLU A 1077 20.24 -2.98 16.94
CA GLU A 1077 19.28 -1.87 17.07
C GLU A 1077 18.11 -2.25 17.98
N LYS A 1078 17.48 -3.41 17.77
CA LYS A 1078 16.40 -3.91 18.63
C LYS A 1078 16.84 -3.98 20.10
N SER A 1079 18.00 -4.55 20.41
CA SER A 1079 18.47 -4.63 21.80
C SER A 1079 18.80 -3.26 22.41
N GLN A 1080 19.21 -2.27 21.60
CA GLN A 1080 19.32 -0.87 22.04
C GLN A 1080 17.95 -0.27 22.36
N TYR A 1081 16.94 -0.46 21.52
CA TYR A 1081 15.57 0.01 21.79
C TYR A 1081 14.93 -0.69 22.99
N GLU A 1082 15.18 -1.99 23.20
CA GLU A 1082 14.74 -2.74 24.38
C GLU A 1082 15.42 -2.22 25.67
N ALA A 1083 16.71 -1.88 25.60
CA ALA A 1083 17.44 -1.26 26.70
C ALA A 1083 16.97 0.18 27.00
N LEU A 1084 16.65 0.97 25.97
CA LEU A 1084 16.06 2.31 26.12
C LEU A 1084 14.63 2.25 26.70
N SER A 1085 13.79 1.33 26.20
CA SER A 1085 12.45 1.06 26.75
C SER A 1085 12.52 0.65 28.23
N SER A 1086 13.50 -0.17 28.60
CA SER A 1086 13.72 -0.59 29.99
C SER A 1086 14.11 0.59 30.88
N LYS A 1087 15.04 1.45 30.45
CA LYS A 1087 15.41 2.69 31.17
C LYS A 1087 14.22 3.64 31.33
N LEU A 1088 13.40 3.82 30.28
CA LEU A 1088 12.20 4.66 30.33
C LEU A 1088 11.14 4.11 31.29
N LYS A 1089 11.00 2.79 31.40
CA LYS A 1089 10.14 2.14 32.41
C LYS A 1089 10.64 2.39 33.82
N GLU A 1090 11.94 2.15 34.08
CA GLU A 1090 12.51 2.47 35.39
C GLU A 1090 12.34 3.94 35.76
N ASP A 1091 12.52 4.87 34.81
CA ASP A 1091 12.37 6.30 35.07
C ASP A 1091 10.91 6.72 35.24
N LEU A 1092 9.95 6.03 34.60
CA LEU A 1092 8.52 6.16 34.88
C LEU A 1092 8.19 5.66 36.29
N GLU A 1093 8.65 4.48 36.70
CA GLU A 1093 8.48 3.96 38.06
C GLU A 1093 9.07 4.93 39.11
N LYS A 1094 10.26 5.48 38.85
CA LYS A 1094 10.90 6.53 39.69
C LYS A 1094 10.10 7.84 39.73
N LYS A 1095 9.22 8.11 38.75
CA LYS A 1095 8.31 9.28 38.73
C LYS A 1095 7.00 8.98 39.43
N GLU A 1096 6.41 7.80 39.24
CA GLU A 1096 5.23 7.31 39.97
C GLU A 1096 5.49 7.27 41.48
N GLN A 1097 6.66 6.75 41.90
CA GLN A 1097 7.09 6.78 43.30
C GLN A 1097 7.18 8.21 43.87
N ARG A 1098 7.61 9.20 43.06
CA ARG A 1098 7.62 10.62 43.47
C ARG A 1098 6.22 11.20 43.53
N ILE A 1099 5.32 10.84 42.60
CA ILE A 1099 3.92 11.26 42.61
C ILE A 1099 3.23 10.73 43.86
N HIS A 1100 3.40 9.45 44.20
CA HIS A 1100 2.87 8.88 45.45
C HIS A 1100 3.46 9.55 46.71
N ALA A 1101 4.76 9.87 46.73
CA ALA A 1101 5.36 10.61 47.83
C ALA A 1101 4.82 12.05 47.95
N LEU A 1102 4.49 12.70 46.83
CA LEU A 1102 3.83 14.02 46.83
C LEU A 1102 2.36 13.93 47.24
N GLN A 1103 1.60 12.93 46.76
CA GLN A 1103 0.22 12.66 47.18
C GLN A 1103 0.15 12.42 48.70
N ALA A 1104 1.07 11.63 49.26
CA ALA A 1104 1.16 11.42 50.71
C ALA A 1104 1.44 12.71 51.48
N ARG A 1105 2.28 13.62 50.93
CA ARG A 1105 2.51 14.95 51.52
C ARG A 1105 1.31 15.89 51.40
N VAL A 1106 0.56 15.83 50.30
CA VAL A 1106 -0.68 16.60 50.12
C VAL A 1106 -1.72 16.12 51.12
N GLY A 1107 -1.99 14.81 51.21
CA GLY A 1107 -2.94 14.26 52.18
C GLY A 1107 -2.56 14.53 53.64
N ALA A 1108 -1.27 14.53 53.98
CA ALA A 1108 -0.81 14.97 55.30
C ALA A 1108 -1.02 16.48 55.54
N GLY A 1109 -0.90 17.31 54.50
CA GLY A 1109 -1.24 18.73 54.54
C GLY A 1109 -2.73 18.99 54.69
N GLU A 1110 -3.57 18.25 53.97
CA GLU A 1110 -5.04 18.28 54.09
C GLU A 1110 -5.49 17.85 55.49
N GLN A 1111 -4.88 16.80 56.07
CA GLN A 1111 -5.13 16.39 57.46
C GLN A 1111 -4.72 17.47 58.47
N ALA A 1112 -3.58 18.13 58.27
CA ALA A 1112 -3.15 19.24 59.11
C ALA A 1112 -4.08 20.47 58.98
N LEU A 1113 -4.55 20.78 57.77
CA LEU A 1113 -5.52 21.85 57.53
C LEU A 1113 -6.89 21.53 58.15
N ALA A 1114 -7.35 20.28 58.07
CA ALA A 1114 -8.59 19.84 58.71
C ALA A 1114 -8.51 19.93 60.25
N ALA A 1115 -7.37 19.56 60.85
CA ALA A 1115 -7.14 19.73 62.28
C ALA A 1115 -7.07 21.22 62.70
N LEU A 1116 -6.47 22.08 61.88
CA LEU A 1116 -6.47 23.53 62.09
C LEU A 1116 -7.87 24.13 61.94
N GLN A 1117 -8.68 23.65 60.99
CA GLN A 1117 -10.08 24.05 60.86
C GLN A 1117 -10.91 23.60 62.07
N GLN A 1118 -10.75 22.36 62.54
CA GLN A 1118 -11.43 21.85 63.73
C GLN A 1118 -11.09 22.67 64.98
N THR A 1119 -9.81 22.90 65.26
CA THR A 1119 -9.39 23.72 66.40
C THR A 1119 -9.81 25.18 66.29
N ALA A 1120 -9.92 25.74 65.07
CA ALA A 1120 -10.49 27.06 64.85
C ALA A 1120 -12.02 27.08 65.08
N THR A 1121 -12.77 26.06 64.65
CA THR A 1121 -14.21 25.94 64.97
C THR A 1121 -14.46 25.75 66.45
N GLU A 1122 -13.67 24.92 67.15
CA GLU A 1122 -13.74 24.74 68.60
C GLU A 1122 -13.46 26.07 69.35
N GLN A 1123 -12.51 26.87 68.89
CA GLN A 1123 -12.25 28.20 69.46
C GLN A 1123 -13.38 29.20 69.19
N MET A 1124 -13.96 29.21 67.98
CA MET A 1124 -15.13 30.05 67.68
C MET A 1124 -16.37 29.62 68.49
N GLU A 1125 -16.63 28.32 68.61
CA GLU A 1125 -17.70 27.78 69.43
C GLU A 1125 -17.49 28.15 70.91
N GLY A 1126 -16.28 27.99 71.45
CA GLY A 1126 -15.94 28.42 72.81
C GLY A 1126 -16.15 29.92 73.04
N LEU A 1127 -15.82 30.78 72.06
CA LEU A 1127 -16.06 32.22 72.12
C LEU A 1127 -17.56 32.56 72.02
N THR A 1128 -18.33 31.88 71.18
CA THR A 1128 -19.79 32.09 71.11
C THR A 1128 -20.48 31.63 72.39
N GLN A 1129 -20.07 30.51 72.99
CA GLN A 1129 -20.57 30.05 74.30
C GLN A 1129 -20.23 31.03 75.43
N GLN A 1130 -19.03 31.61 75.43
CA GLN A 1130 -18.68 32.67 76.38
C GLN A 1130 -19.53 33.93 76.15
N SER A 1131 -19.80 34.29 74.90
CA SER A 1131 -20.64 35.44 74.54
C SER A 1131 -22.11 35.24 74.93
N THR A 1132 -22.70 34.07 74.66
CA THR A 1132 -24.08 33.75 75.08
C THR A 1132 -24.17 33.72 76.60
N HIS A 1133 -23.23 33.09 77.32
CA HIS A 1133 -23.23 33.13 78.78
C HIS A 1133 -23.05 34.55 79.37
N ALA A 1134 -22.33 35.45 78.68
CA ALA A 1134 -22.26 36.86 79.06
C ALA A 1134 -23.59 37.58 78.79
N LEU A 1135 -24.22 37.36 77.64
CA LEU A 1135 -25.54 37.90 77.31
C LEU A 1135 -26.62 37.38 78.27
N ASP A 1136 -26.64 36.09 78.62
CA ASP A 1136 -27.54 35.53 79.62
C ASP A 1136 -27.36 36.20 80.99
N ARG A 1137 -26.12 36.52 81.38
CA ARG A 1137 -25.83 37.22 82.65
C ARG A 1137 -26.37 38.64 82.61
N LEU A 1138 -26.15 39.36 81.52
CA LEU A 1138 -26.69 40.70 81.31
C LEU A 1138 -28.23 40.69 81.25
N GLN A 1139 -28.85 39.71 80.61
CA GLN A 1139 -30.31 39.54 80.58
C GLN A 1139 -30.88 39.24 81.97
N ARG A 1140 -30.24 38.38 82.77
CA ARG A 1140 -30.65 38.14 84.17
C ARG A 1140 -30.50 39.40 85.04
N GLN A 1141 -29.40 40.14 84.89
CA GLN A 1141 -29.19 41.42 85.59
C GLN A 1141 -30.20 42.49 85.16
N LEU A 1142 -30.54 42.55 83.87
CA LEU A 1142 -31.57 43.44 83.34
C LEU A 1142 -32.96 43.06 83.88
N GLY A 1143 -33.28 41.77 83.96
CA GLY A 1143 -34.50 41.27 84.59
C GLY A 1143 -34.58 41.62 86.08
N GLN A 1144 -33.47 41.51 86.82
CA GLN A 1144 -33.37 41.93 88.22
C GLN A 1144 -33.53 43.46 88.38
N ALA A 1145 -32.98 44.25 87.45
CA ALA A 1145 -33.16 45.70 87.44
C ALA A 1145 -34.62 46.09 87.11
N TYR A 1146 -35.29 45.35 86.21
CA TYR A 1146 -36.72 45.54 85.95
C TYR A 1146 -37.58 45.13 87.15
N SER A 1147 -37.32 44.01 87.83
CA SER A 1147 -38.08 43.64 89.04
C SER A 1147 -37.86 44.64 90.17
N GLN A 1148 -36.64 45.16 90.36
CA GLN A 1148 -36.37 46.26 91.29
C GLN A 1148 -37.09 47.56 90.89
N LEU A 1149 -37.27 47.83 89.60
CA LEU A 1149 -38.03 48.98 89.11
C LEU A 1149 -39.54 48.79 89.35
N GLU A 1150 -40.07 47.57 89.19
CA GLU A 1150 -41.45 47.21 89.55
C GLU A 1150 -41.70 47.23 91.07
N GLU A 1151 -40.74 46.78 91.88
CA GLU A 1151 -40.73 46.91 93.34
C GLU A 1151 -40.74 48.40 93.75
N LEU A 1152 -39.88 49.23 93.16
CA LEU A 1152 -39.89 50.68 93.40
C LEU A 1152 -41.17 51.35 92.91
N HIS A 1153 -41.72 50.93 91.77
CA HIS A 1153 -42.95 51.51 91.20
C HIS A 1153 -44.20 51.09 92.00
N SER A 1154 -44.23 49.87 92.54
CA SER A 1154 -45.27 49.41 93.46
C SER A 1154 -45.13 50.06 94.84
N PHE A 1155 -43.90 50.24 95.35
CA PHE A 1155 -43.64 51.05 96.54
C PHE A 1155 -44.07 52.52 96.35
N ILE A 1156 -43.78 53.15 95.22
CA ILE A 1156 -44.24 54.52 94.90
C ILE A 1156 -45.77 54.57 94.82
N LYS A 1157 -46.43 53.57 94.23
CA LYS A 1157 -47.91 53.47 94.23
C LYS A 1157 -48.48 53.28 95.63
N ALA A 1158 -47.87 52.45 96.47
CA ALA A 1158 -48.27 52.26 97.86
C ALA A 1158 -48.07 53.55 98.67
N LEU A 1159 -46.91 54.19 98.56
CA LEU A 1159 -46.60 55.47 99.22
C LEU A 1159 -47.51 56.60 98.74
N ALA A 1160 -47.83 56.67 97.44
CA ALA A 1160 -48.79 57.64 96.92
C ALA A 1160 -50.22 57.36 97.43
N SER A 1161 -50.60 56.08 97.56
CA SER A 1161 -51.87 55.69 98.16
C SER A 1161 -51.93 56.03 99.65
N GLU A 1162 -50.84 55.81 100.39
CA GLU A 1162 -50.72 56.15 101.81
C GLU A 1162 -50.72 57.67 102.01
N ILE A 1163 -50.01 58.43 101.18
CA ILE A 1163 -50.07 59.90 101.17
C ILE A 1163 -51.48 60.40 100.80
N LEU A 1164 -52.20 59.74 99.90
CA LEU A 1164 -53.60 60.06 99.61
C LEU A 1164 -54.51 59.71 100.80
N LEU A 1165 -54.25 58.63 101.53
CA LEU A 1165 -54.97 58.27 102.76
C LEU A 1165 -54.65 59.25 103.90
N ASP A 1166 -53.40 59.63 104.11
CA ASP A 1166 -52.95 60.67 105.04
C ASP A 1166 -53.57 62.02 104.68
N VAL A 1167 -53.56 62.42 103.40
CA VAL A 1167 -54.21 63.67 102.96
C VAL A 1167 -55.73 63.58 103.13
N GLN A 1168 -56.34 62.41 102.92
CA GLN A 1168 -57.76 62.20 103.23
C GLN A 1168 -58.03 62.21 104.73
N GLU A 1169 -57.17 61.63 105.58
CA GLU A 1169 -57.38 61.59 107.02
C GLU A 1169 -57.07 62.95 107.65
N VAL A 1170 -56.03 63.66 107.22
CA VAL A 1170 -55.79 65.07 107.54
C VAL A 1170 -56.95 65.92 107.04
N LYS A 1171 -57.49 65.71 105.83
CA LYS A 1171 -58.72 66.39 105.36
C LYS A 1171 -59.91 66.05 106.25
N GLN A 1172 -60.07 64.80 106.71
CA GLN A 1172 -61.08 64.41 107.68
C GLN A 1172 -60.84 64.99 109.07
N GLN A 1173 -59.59 65.10 109.55
CA GLN A 1173 -59.21 65.68 110.83
C GLN A 1173 -59.33 67.20 110.81
N LEU A 1174 -59.07 67.84 109.66
CA LEU A 1174 -59.29 69.27 109.43
C LEU A 1174 -60.78 69.55 109.24
N MET A 1175 -61.56 68.64 108.66
CA MET A 1175 -63.04 68.68 108.66
C MET A 1175 -63.63 68.38 110.04
N LYS A 1176 -63.06 67.47 110.84
CA LYS A 1176 -63.42 67.22 112.25
C LYS A 1176 -63.05 68.43 113.10
N ARG A 1177 -61.87 69.04 112.90
CA ARG A 1177 -61.45 70.31 113.53
C ARG A 1177 -62.24 71.52 113.01
N ARG A 1178 -62.76 71.52 111.78
CA ARG A 1178 -63.68 72.54 111.24
C ARG A 1178 -65.05 72.37 111.88
N ARG A 1179 -65.57 71.14 111.98
CA ARG A 1179 -66.81 70.80 112.72
C ARG A 1179 -66.68 71.08 114.22
N LEU A 1180 -65.51 70.87 114.85
CA LEU A 1180 -65.24 71.23 116.25
C LEU A 1180 -65.03 72.73 116.44
N ARG A 1181 -64.39 73.44 115.50
CA ARG A 1181 -64.33 74.91 115.51
C ARG A 1181 -65.70 75.53 115.25
N GLN A 1182 -66.54 74.92 114.42
CA GLN A 1182 -67.93 75.31 114.22
C GLN A 1182 -68.78 74.98 115.44
N ALA A 1183 -68.65 73.80 116.06
CA ALA A 1183 -69.35 73.46 117.30
C ALA A 1183 -68.96 74.42 118.45
N ASN A 1184 -67.66 74.65 118.65
CA ASN A 1184 -67.15 75.55 119.68
C ASN A 1184 -67.38 77.04 119.37
N ALA A 1185 -67.71 77.39 118.12
CA ALA A 1185 -68.17 78.74 117.74
C ALA A 1185 -69.70 78.87 117.68
N VAL A 1186 -70.46 77.77 117.75
CA VAL A 1186 -71.94 77.75 117.82
C VAL A 1186 -72.42 77.57 119.28
N ALA A 1187 -71.56 77.08 120.17
CA ALA A 1187 -71.76 77.10 121.63
C ALA A 1187 -71.79 78.52 122.23
N ALA A 1188 -71.48 79.57 121.47
CA ALA A 1188 -71.59 80.97 121.91
C ALA A 1188 -72.16 81.86 120.79
N LYS A 1189 -73.26 82.56 121.08
CA LYS A 1189 -73.95 83.55 120.21
C LYS A 1189 -74.66 82.98 118.95
N GLY A 1190 -75.42 81.89 119.13
CA GLY A 1190 -76.41 81.39 118.17
C GLY A 1190 -77.83 81.97 118.32
N GLY A 1191 -78.01 83.10 119.03
CA GLY A 1191 -79.31 83.74 119.25
C GLY A 1191 -79.29 85.21 118.82
N LEU A 1192 -80.40 85.69 118.24
CA LEU A 1192 -80.59 87.05 117.68
C LEU A 1192 -79.78 87.35 116.39
N SER A 1193 -80.11 86.67 115.28
CA SER A 1193 -79.83 87.19 113.93
C SER A 1193 -80.85 86.72 112.86
N ALA A 1194 -81.29 85.46 112.90
CA ALA A 1194 -82.29 84.95 111.95
C ALA A 1194 -83.62 85.76 111.98
N LYS A 1195 -84.09 86.15 113.17
CA LYS A 1195 -85.34 86.93 113.34
C LYS A 1195 -85.24 88.38 112.87
N SER A 1196 -84.03 88.96 112.74
CA SER A 1196 -83.82 90.27 112.10
C SER A 1196 -83.62 90.14 110.59
N MET A 1197 -82.93 89.10 110.12
CA MET A 1197 -82.77 88.86 108.68
C MET A 1197 -84.08 88.53 107.97
N ILE A 1198 -84.95 87.70 108.57
CA ILE A 1198 -86.29 87.41 108.03
C ILE A 1198 -87.18 88.66 108.05
N LYS A 1199 -87.10 89.50 109.10
CA LYS A 1199 -87.76 90.81 109.09
C LYS A 1199 -87.19 91.74 108.00
N ALA A 1200 -85.89 91.73 107.76
CA ALA A 1200 -85.28 92.54 106.71
C ALA A 1200 -85.70 92.08 105.30
N LYS A 1201 -85.76 90.77 105.04
CA LYS A 1201 -86.30 90.22 103.77
C LYS A 1201 -87.78 90.56 103.58
N SER A 1202 -88.61 90.34 104.60
CA SER A 1202 -90.03 90.70 104.61
C SER A 1202 -90.27 92.20 104.38
N ILE A 1203 -89.47 93.07 105.00
CA ILE A 1203 -89.55 94.53 104.80
C ILE A 1203 -89.02 94.93 103.41
N ALA A 1204 -87.95 94.31 102.90
CA ALA A 1204 -87.43 94.58 101.57
C ALA A 1204 -88.43 94.18 100.47
N ALA A 1205 -89.05 93.00 100.57
CA ALA A 1205 -90.11 92.58 99.66
C ALA A 1205 -91.33 93.54 99.71
N SER A 1206 -91.71 93.98 100.92
CA SER A 1206 -92.80 94.94 101.13
C SER A 1206 -92.50 96.36 100.61
N ILE A 1207 -91.24 96.80 100.62
CA ILE A 1207 -90.80 98.10 100.09
C ILE A 1207 -90.61 98.07 98.56
N LEU A 1208 -90.12 96.95 98.01
CA LEU A 1208 -89.82 96.79 96.58
C LEU A 1208 -91.00 96.23 95.77
N ASN A 1209 -92.05 95.75 96.44
CA ASN A 1209 -93.28 95.24 95.85
C ASN A 1209 -93.05 94.06 94.86
N MET A 1210 -92.08 93.20 95.18
CA MET A 1210 -91.75 91.96 94.46
C MET A 1210 -91.87 90.75 95.40
N SER A 1211 -91.92 89.52 94.87
CA SER A 1211 -92.06 88.33 95.72
C SER A 1211 -90.75 87.96 96.43
N GLU A 1212 -90.86 87.19 97.51
CA GLU A 1212 -89.69 86.74 98.28
C GLU A 1212 -88.79 85.75 97.49
N ASN A 1213 -89.32 85.15 96.41
CA ASN A 1213 -88.58 84.27 95.50
C ASN A 1213 -87.72 85.07 94.50
N ASP A 1214 -88.25 86.17 93.95
CA ASP A 1214 -87.54 87.00 92.95
C ASP A 1214 -86.25 87.61 93.52
N LEU A 1215 -86.20 87.77 94.85
CA LEU A 1215 -85.03 88.25 95.60
C LEU A 1215 -84.03 87.13 95.95
N ALA A 1216 -84.41 85.85 95.80
CA ALA A 1216 -83.55 84.70 96.06
C ALA A 1216 -82.71 84.32 94.83
N ASP A 1217 -83.33 84.24 93.65
CA ASP A 1217 -82.65 83.83 92.40
C ASP A 1217 -81.54 84.80 91.95
N ILE A 1218 -81.52 86.04 92.48
CA ILE A 1218 -80.47 87.04 92.24
C ILE A 1218 -79.23 86.82 93.15
N MET A 1219 -79.34 85.99 94.19
CA MET A 1219 -78.28 85.82 95.21
C MET A 1219 -77.38 84.58 95.05
N ASP A 1220 -77.79 83.58 94.27
CA ASP A 1220 -77.10 82.28 94.17
C ASP A 1220 -76.60 81.99 92.74
N THR A 1221 -75.35 82.37 92.42
CA THR A 1221 -74.65 81.99 91.18
C THR A 1221 -73.22 81.51 91.43
N ASP A 1222 -72.74 80.62 90.55
CA ASP A 1222 -71.37 80.10 90.39
C ASP A 1222 -70.79 79.18 91.48
N GLN A 1223 -70.70 77.88 91.17
CA GLN A 1223 -69.41 77.28 90.75
C GLN A 1223 -69.57 75.86 90.17
N LEU A 1224 -68.88 75.60 89.05
CA LEU A 1224 -68.84 74.33 88.32
C LEU A 1224 -67.38 73.87 88.11
N ALA A 1225 -67.21 72.55 87.97
CA ALA A 1225 -66.09 71.84 87.32
C ALA A 1225 -64.65 72.05 87.82
N ALA A 1226 -64.00 70.95 88.23
CA ALA A 1226 -62.66 70.55 87.78
C ALA A 1226 -62.36 69.09 88.24
N GLU A 1227 -62.08 68.20 87.29
CA GLU A 1227 -61.40 66.92 87.53
C GLU A 1227 -60.14 66.89 86.64
N ASP A 1228 -58.97 66.66 87.27
CA ASP A 1228 -57.78 65.95 86.79
C ASP A 1228 -56.70 65.97 87.91
#